data_AF-A0A367FE29-F1
#
_entry.id   AF-A0A367FE29-F1
#
_cell.length_a   1.000
_cell.length_b   1.000
_cell.length_c   1.000
_cell.angle_alpha   90.00
_cell.angle_beta   90.00
_cell.angle_gamma   90.00
#
_symmetry.space_group_name_H-M   'P 1'
#
loop_
_entity.id
_entity.type
_entity.pdbx_description
1 polymer ?
#
loop_
_entity_poly.entity_id
_entity_poly.type
_entity_poly.pdbx_seq_one_letter_code
_entity_poly.pdbx_strand_id
1 'polypeptide(L)'
;MLRKLVSWAAVLTAALSLGPPAQAARDAAALAAPGYTQVTLAKGVAETGEPMGLTVLPNRGVLHTSRDGTIRYTDVLGNTKVALTIPVYTHDEEGLQSIKADPNFATNRWVYVYFAPPLSTPGGDAPANGTPAQFAPFNGVNRLARYTVNADYTLNAASAVTILDVPTSRGMCCHVGGDMDFDAAGNLYLSTGDDTNPFESSGYTPIDERADRNPAYDAQRTAGNSNDLRGKVLRIKPGANGGYTIPAGNMFPPGTANTKPEIYAMGFRNPFRMSVDRATGTVYLGDYGPDAGTASATRGPAGTVSFERITQPGFYGWPYCSNYNAPYVDFTFPNGPSGASFNCAGGPVNNSPNNTGITQLPASRAAWLGYGGGQDRQELCCGSLSPMGGPVYNYDAALNSDVKFPASMSGKVFIGEFGRRWIKAVTLGAGGAVGTIEAFPAYTGTQVMDLEFGPDGALYVLDYGTGWFGGDANSALYRIEYSTGTGRAPIAVAAANPTSGNAPLTVQFSSAGTTDPDGDPITYAWDFQTNGSTDSTAANPTFTYTANGTYTATLTVSDNTGRSATASVTIDIGKPTVTLNLPVNGRVFSFGDAIPFQITVNDPNAGTVDCNRVKITYILGHDSHGHPITSATGCSGTIQTTVDGEHDSAANIFGVFDAEYTPVGSTTAVHAPQAVLQPRTRQAEHYSAQQGVTVVAKPTANGGNAVGYIENGDWISFTPYNLSGVTSFTARVASAGAGGTLTLRAGSATGTVIGTATVAPTGGWETWANVTGTVTPPSGTQALYLVFTGGAGSLFDLDSFSFTSGTGPPPTGTNLALNKPATASSVESAAYPASAAVDASTTTRWSSAFSDPQWIQVDLGATYTINRVRLVWEAAYGSAYQIQTSPNGTTWTTARSITGGNGGEDDNTGLNASTRYVRIYGTTRATAYGYSLFTFEVYGS
;
A
#
# COMPACT_ATOMS: atom_id res chain seq x y z
N MET A 1 -54.97 37.62 22.10
CA MET A 1 -54.17 38.80 22.55
C MET A 1 -53.15 39.13 21.45
N LEU A 2 -52.23 40.09 21.66
CA LEU A 2 -51.25 40.60 20.68
C LEU A 2 -50.38 39.47 20.06
N ARG A 3 -49.73 39.54 18.87
CA ARG A 3 -49.69 40.36 17.61
C ARG A 3 -48.65 39.64 16.69
N LYS A 4 -48.63 39.57 15.35
CA LYS A 4 -49.45 39.97 14.17
C LYS A 4 -49.69 38.67 13.30
N LEU A 5 -50.13 38.54 12.03
CA LEU A 5 -50.39 39.36 10.82
C LEU A 5 -49.13 39.85 10.02
N VAL A 6 -49.02 39.83 8.67
CA VAL A 6 -49.96 39.70 7.52
C VAL A 6 -49.30 38.86 6.37
N SER A 7 -50.08 38.35 5.42
CA SER A 7 -49.64 37.80 4.12
C SER A 7 -50.58 38.25 2.96
N TRP A 8 -50.35 37.82 1.70
CA TRP A 8 -51.09 38.18 0.44
C TRP A 8 -50.74 39.58 -0.13
N ALA A 9 -50.69 39.84 -1.46
CA ALA A 9 -50.81 39.01 -2.68
C ALA A 9 -49.99 39.63 -3.85
N ALA A 10 -49.94 38.97 -5.03
CA ALA A 10 -49.14 39.37 -6.20
C ALA A 10 -49.94 40.07 -7.33
N VAL A 11 -49.24 40.80 -8.21
CA VAL A 11 -49.71 41.30 -9.52
C VAL A 11 -48.58 41.14 -10.55
N LEU A 12 -48.94 40.93 -11.84
CA LEU A 12 -48.06 40.61 -12.95
C LEU A 12 -47.98 41.77 -13.97
N THR A 13 -46.79 42.12 -14.46
CA THR A 13 -46.59 42.95 -15.68
C THR A 13 -45.27 42.62 -16.35
N ALA A 14 -45.24 42.61 -17.69
CA ALA A 14 -44.04 42.45 -18.51
C ALA A 14 -43.83 43.67 -19.42
N ALA A 15 -42.58 43.96 -19.79
CA ALA A 15 -42.21 44.99 -20.78
C ALA A 15 -40.94 44.56 -21.53
N LEU A 16 -40.80 44.97 -22.80
CA LEU A 16 -39.71 44.56 -23.68
C LEU A 16 -38.49 45.49 -23.62
N SER A 17 -37.38 44.99 -24.16
CA SER A 17 -36.05 45.60 -24.21
C SER A 17 -35.89 46.74 -25.23
N LEU A 18 -34.97 47.65 -24.91
CA LEU A 18 -34.30 48.54 -25.86
C LEU A 18 -32.79 48.58 -25.53
N GLY A 19 -31.94 48.34 -26.53
CA GLY A 19 -30.55 48.85 -26.52
C GLY A 19 -30.51 50.33 -26.94
N PRO A 20 -29.34 50.99 -27.11
CA PRO A 20 -27.98 50.46 -27.37
C PRO A 20 -27.00 50.96 -26.25
N PRO A 21 -25.65 51.04 -26.38
CA PRO A 21 -24.76 50.78 -27.53
C PRO A 21 -23.60 49.79 -27.29
N ALA A 22 -22.91 49.46 -28.39
CA ALA A 22 -21.69 48.66 -28.37
C ALA A 22 -20.47 49.50 -27.97
N GLN A 23 -19.68 49.01 -27.02
CA GLN A 23 -18.36 49.52 -26.70
C GLN A 23 -17.31 48.74 -27.52
N ALA A 24 -16.42 49.45 -28.21
CA ALA A 24 -15.32 48.82 -28.95
C ALA A 24 -14.20 48.34 -27.99
N ALA A 25 -13.53 47.25 -28.37
CA ALA A 25 -12.58 46.54 -27.51
C ALA A 25 -11.39 47.38 -27.04
N ARG A 26 -11.10 47.34 -25.74
CA ARG A 26 -9.75 47.26 -25.14
C ARG A 26 -9.84 46.66 -23.73
N ASP A 27 -10.14 45.37 -23.66
CA ASP A 27 -9.69 44.59 -22.51
C ASP A 27 -8.18 44.42 -22.67
N ALA A 28 -7.40 45.22 -21.92
CA ALA A 28 -6.04 44.84 -21.61
C ALA A 28 -6.14 43.59 -20.72
N ALA A 29 -5.43 42.52 -21.07
CA ALA A 29 -5.49 41.26 -20.31
C ALA A 29 -5.32 41.55 -18.81
N ALA A 30 -6.35 41.23 -18.03
CA ALA A 30 -6.34 41.48 -16.61
C ALA A 30 -5.36 40.50 -15.98
N LEU A 31 -4.18 41.00 -15.61
CA LEU A 31 -3.09 40.22 -14.99
C LEU A 31 -3.69 39.32 -13.92
N ALA A 32 -3.40 38.03 -14.00
CA ALA A 32 -3.95 37.06 -13.08
C ALA A 32 -3.42 37.30 -11.65
N ALA A 33 -4.08 36.69 -10.67
CA ALA A 33 -3.60 36.77 -9.30
C ALA A 33 -2.21 36.09 -9.18
N PRO A 34 -1.26 36.68 -8.43
CA PRO A 34 -0.03 36.00 -8.04
C PRO A 34 -0.33 34.64 -7.41
N GLY A 35 0.41 33.60 -7.77
CA GLY A 35 0.06 32.24 -7.36
C GLY A 35 0.97 31.16 -7.90
N TYR A 36 0.69 29.95 -7.45
CA TYR A 36 1.42 28.75 -7.84
C TYR A 36 0.80 28.08 -9.08
N THR A 37 1.64 27.40 -9.86
CA THR A 37 1.23 26.62 -11.04
C THR A 37 1.91 25.25 -10.99
N GLN A 38 1.15 24.16 -11.09
CA GLN A 38 1.70 22.80 -11.18
C GLN A 38 1.88 22.40 -12.65
N VAL A 39 3.12 22.45 -13.14
CA VAL A 39 3.49 21.96 -14.47
C VAL A 39 3.72 20.46 -14.38
N THR A 40 3.18 19.69 -15.34
CA THR A 40 3.48 18.25 -15.46
C THR A 40 4.68 18.08 -16.38
N LEU A 41 5.68 17.29 -15.96
CA LEU A 41 6.89 17.00 -16.73
C LEU A 41 6.95 15.55 -17.23
N ALA A 42 6.35 14.62 -16.50
CA ALA A 42 6.19 13.22 -16.92
C ALA A 42 4.91 12.66 -16.32
N LYS A 43 4.20 11.76 -17.01
CA LYS A 43 3.00 11.11 -16.46
C LYS A 43 2.77 9.68 -16.95
N GLY A 44 2.36 8.82 -16.02
CA GLY A 44 1.99 7.43 -16.25
C GLY A 44 3.17 6.46 -16.22
N VAL A 45 2.89 5.18 -15.94
CA VAL A 45 3.86 4.07 -15.82
C VAL A 45 4.92 4.02 -16.94
N ALA A 46 4.58 4.41 -18.17
CA ALA A 46 5.57 4.48 -19.26
C ALA A 46 6.69 5.51 -18.96
N GLU A 47 6.31 6.73 -18.60
CA GLU A 47 7.24 7.83 -18.33
C GLU A 47 7.80 7.83 -16.90
N THR A 48 7.16 7.20 -15.92
CA THR A 48 7.64 7.21 -14.52
C THR A 48 7.99 5.83 -13.95
N GLY A 49 7.37 4.76 -14.44
CA GLY A 49 7.41 3.43 -13.80
C GLY A 49 6.72 3.44 -12.43
N GLU A 50 7.20 2.60 -11.52
CA GLU A 50 6.84 2.62 -10.10
C GLU A 50 7.77 3.61 -9.37
N PRO A 51 7.40 4.90 -9.19
CA PRO A 51 8.37 5.97 -8.96
C PRO A 51 8.90 5.96 -7.53
N MET A 52 10.22 6.03 -7.33
CA MET A 52 10.82 5.94 -5.99
C MET A 52 11.54 7.21 -5.54
N GLY A 53 12.44 7.81 -6.31
CA GLY A 53 13.15 9.02 -5.89
C GLY A 53 13.69 9.84 -7.06
N LEU A 54 14.01 11.12 -6.82
CA LEU A 54 14.47 12.06 -7.83
C LEU A 54 15.69 12.89 -7.40
N THR A 55 16.31 13.54 -8.40
CA THR A 55 17.26 14.63 -8.18
C THR A 55 17.25 15.59 -9.37
N VAL A 56 17.23 16.89 -9.06
CA VAL A 56 17.12 17.98 -10.03
C VAL A 56 18.53 18.46 -10.41
N LEU A 57 18.87 18.32 -11.68
CA LEU A 57 20.19 18.68 -12.19
C LEU A 57 20.31 20.20 -12.42
N PRO A 58 21.54 20.76 -12.47
CA PRO A 58 21.76 22.19 -12.71
C PRO A 58 21.14 22.77 -13.99
N ASN A 59 20.74 21.93 -14.96
CA ASN A 59 20.04 22.33 -16.18
C ASN A 59 18.50 22.25 -16.07
N ARG A 60 17.94 22.03 -14.87
CA ARG A 60 16.49 21.85 -14.59
C ARG A 60 15.84 20.58 -15.15
N GLY A 61 16.63 19.68 -15.73
CA GLY A 61 16.21 18.30 -15.98
C GLY A 61 16.33 17.45 -14.72
N VAL A 62 15.51 16.41 -14.62
CA VAL A 62 15.40 15.53 -13.44
C VAL A 62 15.84 14.13 -13.81
N LEU A 63 16.71 13.53 -12.99
CA LEU A 63 16.88 12.08 -12.97
C LEU A 63 15.95 11.50 -11.91
N HIS A 64 15.19 10.47 -12.25
CA HIS A 64 14.29 9.78 -11.32
C HIS A 64 14.34 8.27 -11.49
N THR A 65 13.99 7.56 -10.43
CA THR A 65 14.07 6.10 -10.33
C THR A 65 12.70 5.45 -10.33
N SER A 66 12.64 4.24 -10.88
CA SER A 66 11.54 3.31 -10.75
C SER A 66 12.03 2.03 -10.05
N ARG A 67 11.22 1.45 -9.17
CA ARG A 67 11.65 0.33 -8.28
C ARG A 67 12.15 -0.90 -9.05
N ASP A 68 11.65 -1.11 -10.27
CA ASP A 68 12.08 -2.13 -11.25
C ASP A 68 13.56 -2.05 -11.67
N GLY A 69 14.29 -1.00 -11.25
CA GLY A 69 15.68 -0.77 -11.62
C GLY A 69 15.87 0.24 -12.76
N THR A 70 14.78 0.79 -13.30
CA THR A 70 14.85 1.75 -14.41
C THR A 70 15.06 3.18 -13.89
N ILE A 71 16.20 3.79 -14.27
CA ILE A 71 16.49 5.21 -14.10
C ILE A 71 16.09 5.95 -15.36
N ARG A 72 15.29 7.01 -15.23
CA ARG A 72 14.84 7.87 -16.32
C ARG A 72 15.41 9.28 -16.17
N TYR A 73 15.53 9.98 -17.30
CA TYR A 73 15.81 11.41 -17.37
C TYR A 73 14.62 12.10 -18.05
N THR A 74 14.06 13.11 -17.38
CA THR A 74 13.05 14.02 -17.92
C THR A 74 13.65 15.41 -18.03
N ASP A 75 13.57 16.05 -19.19
CA ASP A 75 14.09 17.40 -19.38
C ASP A 75 13.16 18.51 -18.82
N VAL A 76 13.58 19.76 -18.97
CA VAL A 76 12.85 20.93 -18.46
C VAL A 76 11.53 21.22 -19.18
N LEU A 77 11.33 20.68 -20.38
CA LEU A 77 10.10 20.80 -21.17
C LEU A 77 9.10 19.70 -20.81
N GLY A 78 9.63 18.48 -20.58
CA GLY A 78 8.88 17.26 -20.25
C GLY A 78 9.28 16.04 -21.10
N ASN A 79 10.33 16.12 -21.91
CA ASN A 79 10.76 14.99 -22.73
C ASN A 79 11.45 13.93 -21.85
N THR A 80 10.84 12.75 -21.76
CA THR A 80 11.30 11.67 -20.87
C THR A 80 11.93 10.51 -21.64
N LYS A 81 13.10 10.03 -21.18
CA LYS A 81 13.77 8.83 -21.71
C LYS A 81 14.38 7.96 -20.61
N VAL A 82 14.59 6.67 -20.88
CA VAL A 82 15.43 5.81 -20.02
C VAL A 82 16.88 6.28 -20.10
N ALA A 83 17.49 6.48 -18.93
CA ALA A 83 18.88 6.89 -18.78
C ALA A 83 19.81 5.69 -18.49
N LEU A 84 19.31 4.68 -17.77
CA LEU A 84 19.93 3.35 -17.53
C LEU A 84 18.90 2.42 -16.87
N THR A 85 18.97 1.11 -17.13
CA THR A 85 18.30 0.10 -16.29
C THR A 85 19.36 -0.73 -15.57
N ILE A 86 19.19 -0.92 -14.26
CA ILE A 86 20.09 -1.68 -13.39
C ILE A 86 19.37 -2.98 -12.98
N PRO A 87 20.00 -4.18 -13.10
CA PRO A 87 19.41 -5.41 -12.57
C PRO A 87 19.25 -5.34 -11.05
N VAL A 88 18.02 -5.51 -10.57
CA VAL A 88 17.66 -5.44 -9.14
C VAL A 88 16.93 -6.70 -8.66
N TYR A 89 16.97 -6.93 -7.36
CA TYR A 89 16.18 -7.92 -6.64
C TYR A 89 14.81 -7.30 -6.31
N THR A 90 13.73 -7.91 -6.81
CA THR A 90 12.34 -7.42 -6.64
C THR A 90 11.48 -8.48 -5.96
N HIS A 91 11.59 -8.53 -4.64
CA HIS A 91 10.71 -9.24 -3.71
C HIS A 91 10.36 -8.26 -2.60
N ASP A 92 9.10 -8.24 -2.20
CA ASP A 92 8.52 -7.27 -1.27
C ASP A 92 8.91 -5.81 -1.63
N GLU A 93 9.39 -5.01 -0.67
CA GLU A 93 9.74 -3.59 -0.87
C GLU A 93 11.07 -3.35 -1.61
N GLU A 94 11.80 -4.42 -1.96
CA GLU A 94 13.13 -4.32 -2.55
C GLU A 94 13.13 -3.83 -4.00
N GLY A 95 14.25 -3.25 -4.41
CA GLY A 95 14.46 -2.76 -5.77
C GLY A 95 15.43 -1.60 -5.80
N LEU A 96 15.25 -0.69 -6.76
CA LEU A 96 15.95 0.59 -6.84
C LEU A 96 15.21 1.66 -6.02
N GLN A 97 15.89 2.26 -5.05
CA GLN A 97 15.34 3.29 -4.16
C GLN A 97 15.66 4.69 -4.71
N SER A 98 16.49 5.51 -4.06
CA SER A 98 16.79 6.88 -4.50
C SER A 98 18.01 7.03 -5.42
N ILE A 99 18.04 8.16 -6.12
CA ILE A 99 19.18 8.71 -6.86
C ILE A 99 19.48 10.14 -6.38
N LYS A 100 20.75 10.55 -6.29
CA LYS A 100 21.13 11.93 -5.92
C LYS A 100 22.34 12.45 -6.68
N ALA A 101 22.28 13.68 -7.16
CA ALA A 101 23.41 14.34 -7.80
C ALA A 101 24.48 14.75 -6.78
N ASP A 102 25.75 14.56 -7.13
CA ASP A 102 26.87 15.10 -6.36
C ASP A 102 26.78 16.64 -6.31
N PRO A 103 27.14 17.30 -5.18
CA PRO A 103 27.14 18.77 -5.10
C PRO A 103 27.97 19.47 -6.19
N ASN A 104 28.92 18.76 -6.81
CA ASN A 104 29.78 19.22 -7.90
C ASN A 104 29.37 18.66 -9.27
N PHE A 105 28.11 18.22 -9.46
CA PHE A 105 27.62 17.61 -10.71
C PHE A 105 27.99 18.42 -11.97
N ALA A 106 28.00 19.75 -11.88
CA ALA A 106 28.39 20.64 -12.97
C ALA A 106 29.83 20.43 -13.50
N THR A 107 30.72 19.79 -12.72
CA THR A 107 32.11 19.48 -13.10
C THR A 107 32.40 17.98 -13.18
N ASN A 108 31.88 17.16 -12.26
CA ASN A 108 32.15 15.72 -12.22
C ASN A 108 31.07 14.84 -12.89
N ARG A 109 29.85 15.38 -13.09
CA ARG A 109 28.65 14.68 -13.56
C ARG A 109 28.37 13.37 -12.79
N TRP A 110 28.65 13.31 -11.50
CA TRP A 110 28.42 12.12 -10.67
C TRP A 110 27.03 12.09 -10.05
N VAL A 111 26.43 10.91 -10.04
CA VAL A 111 25.21 10.58 -9.30
C VAL A 111 25.44 9.36 -8.42
N TYR A 112 24.83 9.36 -7.24
CA TYR A 112 24.81 8.26 -6.31
C TYR A 112 23.44 7.57 -6.37
N VAL A 113 23.43 6.25 -6.30
CA VAL A 113 22.25 5.40 -6.53
C VAL A 113 22.22 4.32 -5.45
N TYR A 114 21.08 4.10 -4.81
CA TYR A 114 20.90 3.08 -3.78
C TYR A 114 19.90 2.01 -4.23
N PHE A 115 20.33 0.75 -4.31
CA PHE A 115 19.53 -0.33 -4.90
C PHE A 115 19.84 -1.71 -4.33
N ALA A 116 18.90 -2.64 -4.52
CA ALA A 116 18.98 -4.04 -4.16
C ALA A 116 19.58 -4.88 -5.32
N PRO A 117 20.88 -5.23 -5.34
CA PRO A 117 21.40 -6.20 -6.32
C PRO A 117 20.82 -7.62 -6.10
N PRO A 118 20.62 -8.43 -7.18
CA PRO A 118 20.17 -9.83 -7.10
C PRO A 118 21.14 -10.78 -6.38
N LEU A 119 22.45 -10.52 -6.50
CA LEU A 119 23.52 -11.38 -5.98
C LEU A 119 23.33 -12.86 -6.38
N SER A 120 23.38 -13.77 -5.41
CA SER A 120 23.01 -15.19 -5.53
C SER A 120 21.83 -15.54 -4.62
N THR A 121 21.04 -14.54 -4.24
CA THR A 121 19.95 -14.68 -3.26
C THR A 121 18.73 -15.33 -3.94
N PRO A 122 18.09 -16.35 -3.34
CA PRO A 122 16.88 -16.93 -3.90
C PRO A 122 15.75 -15.90 -4.04
N GLY A 123 14.93 -16.04 -5.08
CA GLY A 123 13.66 -15.33 -5.19
C GLY A 123 12.54 -16.06 -4.43
N GLY A 124 11.55 -15.29 -3.98
CA GLY A 124 10.47 -15.81 -3.13
C GLY A 124 10.83 -15.86 -1.65
N ASP A 125 9.91 -16.38 -0.86
CA ASP A 125 9.84 -16.12 0.57
C ASP A 125 10.86 -16.97 1.37
N ALA A 126 11.52 -16.34 2.35
CA ALA A 126 12.44 -17.01 3.26
C ALA A 126 11.68 -17.72 4.39
N PRO A 127 12.19 -18.84 4.93
CA PRO A 127 11.47 -19.57 5.97
C PRO A 127 11.40 -18.75 7.28
N ALA A 128 10.19 -18.58 7.81
CA ALA A 128 9.93 -17.86 9.07
C ALA A 128 10.54 -18.55 10.30
N ASN A 129 10.67 -19.88 10.27
CA ASN A 129 11.29 -20.68 11.32
C ASN A 129 12.21 -21.74 10.67
N GLY A 130 13.31 -22.12 11.33
CA GLY A 130 14.35 -22.99 10.78
C GLY A 130 15.70 -22.84 11.48
N THR A 131 16.77 -23.23 10.79
CA THR A 131 18.15 -23.08 11.27
C THR A 131 18.88 -21.93 10.56
N PRO A 132 19.96 -21.35 11.16
CA PRO A 132 20.77 -20.32 10.51
C PRO A 132 21.29 -20.70 9.11
N ALA A 133 21.51 -21.99 8.83
CA ALA A 133 21.91 -22.48 7.52
C ALA A 133 20.80 -22.41 6.45
N GLN A 134 19.52 -22.36 6.87
CA GLN A 134 18.37 -22.17 5.97
C GLN A 134 18.05 -20.69 5.74
N PHE A 135 18.38 -19.81 6.69
CA PHE A 135 18.27 -18.36 6.53
C PHE A 135 19.43 -17.78 5.70
N ALA A 136 20.65 -18.32 5.86
CA ALA A 136 21.86 -17.78 5.25
C ALA A 136 21.83 -17.51 3.73
N PRO A 137 21.16 -18.32 2.86
CA PRO A 137 21.04 -18.02 1.43
C PRO A 137 20.31 -16.71 1.11
N PHE A 138 19.47 -16.23 2.04
CA PHE A 138 18.68 -15.01 1.89
C PHE A 138 19.39 -13.74 2.40
N ASN A 139 20.59 -13.86 2.98
CA ASN A 139 21.38 -12.68 3.33
C ASN A 139 21.79 -11.91 2.06
N GLY A 140 21.42 -10.63 2.00
CA GLY A 140 21.68 -9.73 0.88
C GLY A 140 22.44 -8.48 1.30
N VAL A 141 22.53 -7.52 0.38
CA VAL A 141 22.90 -6.13 0.68
C VAL A 141 22.06 -5.17 -0.13
N ASN A 142 21.77 -3.98 0.39
CA ASN A 142 21.41 -2.81 -0.41
C ASN A 142 22.65 -1.93 -0.60
N ARG A 143 22.90 -1.54 -1.85
CA ARG A 143 24.18 -1.02 -2.34
C ARG A 143 24.07 0.43 -2.73
N LEU A 144 24.90 1.27 -2.11
CA LEU A 144 25.19 2.62 -2.57
C LEU A 144 26.33 2.56 -3.60
N ALA A 145 26.06 2.97 -4.85
CA ALA A 145 27.06 3.06 -5.90
C ALA A 145 27.01 4.40 -6.63
N ARG A 146 28.16 4.85 -7.16
CA ARG A 146 28.32 6.10 -7.89
C ARG A 146 28.54 5.86 -9.38
N TYR A 147 27.74 6.52 -10.21
CA TYR A 147 27.79 6.50 -11.67
C TYR A 147 28.17 7.88 -12.22
N THR A 148 28.75 7.93 -13.42
CA THR A 148 28.96 9.15 -14.20
C THR A 148 27.86 9.29 -15.26
N VAL A 149 27.27 10.47 -15.35
CA VAL A 149 26.23 10.82 -16.32
C VAL A 149 26.88 11.38 -17.60
N ASN A 150 26.60 10.76 -18.73
CA ASN A 150 27.06 11.15 -20.06
C ASN A 150 26.54 12.54 -20.46
N ALA A 151 27.11 13.12 -21.53
CA ALA A 151 26.70 14.45 -22.01
C ALA A 151 25.23 14.52 -22.46
N ASP A 152 24.64 13.40 -22.88
CA ASP A 152 23.24 13.27 -23.29
C ASP A 152 22.28 12.92 -22.13
N TYR A 153 22.78 12.87 -20.90
CA TYR A 153 22.05 12.48 -19.68
C TYR A 153 21.72 10.98 -19.51
N THR A 154 22.28 10.09 -20.32
CA THR A 154 22.34 8.64 -19.96
C THR A 154 23.39 8.39 -18.87
N LEU A 155 23.26 7.29 -18.11
CA LEU A 155 24.27 6.89 -17.11
C LEU A 155 25.22 5.85 -17.70
N ASN A 156 26.53 6.05 -17.53
CA ASN A 156 27.54 5.10 -17.97
C ASN A 156 27.61 3.90 -16.99
N ALA A 157 27.00 2.77 -17.35
CA ALA A 157 27.02 1.55 -16.54
C ALA A 157 28.45 1.06 -16.19
N ALA A 158 29.43 1.23 -17.08
CA ALA A 158 30.82 0.84 -16.84
C ALA A 158 31.59 1.80 -15.90
N SER A 159 30.99 2.92 -15.49
CA SER A 159 31.54 3.86 -14.50
C SER A 159 31.08 3.57 -13.06
N ALA A 160 30.25 2.54 -12.86
CA ALA A 160 29.72 2.15 -11.56
C ALA A 160 30.83 1.83 -10.56
N VAL A 161 30.79 2.48 -9.40
CA VAL A 161 31.72 2.25 -8.28
C VAL A 161 30.96 2.11 -6.98
N THR A 162 31.06 0.96 -6.32
CA THR A 162 30.47 0.73 -4.99
C THR A 162 31.12 1.65 -3.94
N ILE A 163 30.28 2.30 -3.14
CA ILE A 163 30.66 3.17 -2.03
C ILE A 163 30.46 2.43 -0.70
N LEU A 164 29.27 1.86 -0.50
CA LEU A 164 28.86 1.19 0.73
C LEU A 164 27.84 0.08 0.39
N ASP A 165 27.98 -1.07 1.05
CA ASP A 165 26.97 -2.12 1.09
C ASP A 165 26.38 -2.19 2.51
N VAL A 166 25.05 -2.07 2.62
CA VAL A 166 24.28 -2.21 3.86
C VAL A 166 23.70 -3.63 3.87
N PRO A 167 23.99 -4.49 4.86
CA PRO A 167 23.45 -5.85 4.92
C PRO A 167 21.91 -5.88 4.95
N THR A 168 21.29 -6.94 4.42
CA THR A 168 19.83 -7.16 4.44
C THR A 168 19.46 -8.64 4.59
N SER A 169 18.19 -8.93 4.90
CA SER A 169 17.62 -10.27 5.10
C SER A 169 16.42 -10.46 4.16
N ARG A 170 16.69 -10.88 2.92
CA ARG A 170 15.72 -11.01 1.83
C ARG A 170 14.70 -12.12 2.05
N GLY A 171 13.72 -12.20 1.16
CA GLY A 171 12.61 -13.16 1.25
C GLY A 171 11.62 -12.81 2.36
N MET A 172 11.75 -11.63 2.95
CA MET A 172 10.88 -11.09 4.00
C MET A 172 10.83 -9.57 3.88
N CYS A 173 9.62 -9.03 3.79
CA CYS A 173 9.26 -7.67 4.16
C CYS A 173 9.69 -7.40 5.63
N CYS A 174 9.95 -6.18 6.08
CA CYS A 174 9.74 -4.89 5.42
C CYS A 174 10.89 -3.89 5.75
N HIS A 175 10.68 -2.63 5.37
CA HIS A 175 11.46 -1.45 5.74
C HIS A 175 12.85 -1.38 5.10
N VAL A 176 12.86 -0.98 3.83
CA VAL A 176 14.10 -0.70 3.07
C VAL A 176 14.72 0.68 3.39
N GLY A 177 13.91 1.69 3.73
CA GLY A 177 14.33 3.10 3.73
C GLY A 177 14.96 3.50 2.39
N GLY A 178 16.18 4.07 2.42
CA GLY A 178 17.06 4.09 1.24
C GLY A 178 17.19 5.43 0.52
N ASP A 179 16.67 6.50 1.10
CA ASP A 179 16.78 7.85 0.57
C ASP A 179 18.07 8.57 1.01
N MET A 180 18.54 9.57 0.25
CA MET A 180 19.86 10.20 0.45
C MET A 180 19.96 11.67 0.04
N ASP A 181 20.79 12.46 0.76
CA ASP A 181 21.08 13.86 0.42
C ASP A 181 22.47 14.32 0.92
N PHE A 182 22.91 15.51 0.55
CA PHE A 182 24.25 16.06 0.79
C PHE A 182 24.24 17.39 1.57
N ASP A 183 25.01 17.45 2.68
CA ASP A 183 25.30 18.72 3.34
C ASP A 183 26.21 19.65 2.50
N ALA A 184 26.35 20.92 2.92
CA ALA A 184 27.18 21.90 2.21
C ALA A 184 28.69 21.60 2.24
N ALA A 185 29.17 20.68 3.08
CA ALA A 185 30.53 20.14 3.03
C ALA A 185 30.63 18.91 2.10
N GLY A 186 29.52 18.51 1.49
CA GLY A 186 29.38 17.37 0.59
C GLY A 186 29.57 16.02 1.28
N ASN A 187 29.18 15.90 2.55
CA ASN A 187 28.99 14.59 3.18
C ASN A 187 27.63 14.04 2.73
N LEU A 188 27.60 12.78 2.30
CA LEU A 188 26.38 12.07 1.93
C LEU A 188 25.74 11.51 3.21
N TYR A 189 24.46 11.78 3.37
CA TYR A 189 23.59 11.14 4.36
C TYR A 189 22.77 10.07 3.64
N LEU A 190 22.60 8.90 4.25
CA LEU A 190 21.79 7.79 3.73
C LEU A 190 20.88 7.28 4.85
N SER A 191 19.57 7.22 4.57
CA SER A 191 18.59 6.60 5.46
C SER A 191 18.50 5.10 5.19
N THR A 192 18.34 4.29 6.23
CA THR A 192 18.22 2.82 6.11
C THR A 192 17.11 2.32 7.01
N GLY A 193 16.17 1.56 6.45
CA GLY A 193 15.15 0.86 7.22
C GLY A 193 15.72 -0.29 8.04
N ASP A 194 14.92 -0.79 8.98
CA ASP A 194 15.34 -1.78 9.97
C ASP A 194 15.38 -3.21 9.44
N ASP A 195 14.98 -3.47 8.18
CA ASP A 195 15.02 -4.78 7.52
C ASP A 195 14.28 -5.86 8.35
N THR A 196 13.29 -5.47 9.15
CA THR A 196 12.63 -6.34 10.13
C THR A 196 11.20 -6.63 9.70
N ASN A 197 10.85 -7.91 9.73
CA ASN A 197 9.50 -8.37 9.50
C ASN A 197 8.62 -8.07 10.72
N PRO A 198 7.54 -7.28 10.57
CA PRO A 198 6.72 -6.87 11.69
C PRO A 198 5.52 -7.82 11.91
N PHE A 199 5.27 -8.77 11.01
CA PHE A 199 4.20 -9.76 11.15
C PHE A 199 4.43 -10.68 12.37
N GLU A 200 3.36 -11.33 12.84
CA GLU A 200 3.29 -12.05 14.14
C GLU A 200 3.52 -11.16 15.39
N SER A 201 3.76 -9.84 15.26
CA SER A 201 3.88 -8.91 16.40
C SER A 201 2.55 -8.41 16.98
N SER A 202 1.43 -8.57 16.26
CA SER A 202 0.15 -7.87 16.54
C SER A 202 0.23 -6.34 16.46
N GLY A 203 1.09 -5.80 15.58
CA GLY A 203 1.23 -4.36 15.34
C GLY A 203 2.05 -3.60 16.39
N TYR A 204 2.70 -4.30 17.32
CA TYR A 204 3.59 -3.70 18.33
C TYR A 204 5.06 -3.92 17.94
N THR A 205 5.99 -3.77 18.89
CA THR A 205 7.41 -4.04 18.63
C THR A 205 7.69 -5.52 18.28
N PRO A 206 8.38 -5.82 17.16
CA PRO A 206 8.84 -7.17 16.80
C PRO A 206 10.19 -7.47 17.46
N ILE A 207 10.17 -8.34 18.48
CA ILE A 207 11.34 -8.71 19.31
C ILE A 207 11.36 -10.24 19.56
N ASP A 208 11.17 -11.04 18.50
CA ASP A 208 11.07 -12.50 18.62
C ASP A 208 12.44 -13.19 18.65
N GLU A 209 12.98 -13.33 19.86
CA GLU A 209 14.30 -13.91 20.13
C GLU A 209 14.36 -15.46 20.10
N ARG A 210 13.30 -16.16 19.65
CA ARG A 210 13.26 -17.63 19.66
C ARG A 210 14.39 -18.24 18.81
N ALA A 211 15.10 -19.23 19.34
CA ALA A 211 16.31 -19.79 18.72
C ALA A 211 16.09 -20.56 17.40
N ASP A 212 14.84 -20.92 17.08
CA ASP A 212 14.39 -21.51 15.81
C ASP A 212 13.66 -20.50 14.90
N ARG A 213 13.52 -19.24 15.31
CA ARG A 213 12.92 -18.17 14.51
C ARG A 213 13.96 -17.59 13.55
N ASN A 214 13.50 -17.09 12.40
CA ASN A 214 14.35 -16.27 11.55
C ASN A 214 14.67 -14.93 12.26
N PRO A 215 15.94 -14.54 12.44
CA PRO A 215 16.29 -13.28 13.11
C PRO A 215 15.64 -12.03 12.51
N ALA A 216 15.14 -12.08 11.27
CA ALA A 216 14.36 -10.99 10.68
C ALA A 216 13.10 -10.57 11.49
N TYR A 217 12.66 -11.31 12.50
CA TYR A 217 11.55 -10.93 13.41
C TYR A 217 12.02 -10.21 14.71
N ASP A 218 13.27 -9.79 14.78
CA ASP A 218 13.86 -9.09 15.94
C ASP A 218 14.54 -7.77 15.54
N ALA A 219 13.82 -6.65 15.68
CA ALA A 219 14.33 -5.29 15.36
C ALA A 219 15.51 -4.85 16.26
N GLN A 220 15.77 -5.56 17.36
CA GLN A 220 16.89 -5.27 18.25
C GLN A 220 18.23 -5.60 17.59
N ARG A 221 18.25 -6.53 16.62
CA ARG A 221 19.44 -6.88 15.83
C ARG A 221 19.91 -5.74 14.92
N THR A 222 19.00 -4.84 14.53
CA THR A 222 19.18 -3.78 13.52
C THR A 222 19.04 -2.40 14.13
N ALA A 223 17.82 -1.87 14.26
CA ALA A 223 17.57 -0.48 14.69
C ALA A 223 18.21 -0.16 16.03
N GLY A 224 18.01 -1.05 17.01
CA GLY A 224 18.60 -0.99 18.36
C GLY A 224 20.08 -1.40 18.45
N ASN A 225 20.71 -1.89 17.38
CA ASN A 225 22.10 -2.34 17.38
C ASN A 225 23.03 -1.21 16.88
N SER A 226 24.03 -0.85 17.69
CA SER A 226 25.04 0.17 17.35
C SER A 226 26.12 -0.32 16.36
N ASN A 227 26.23 -1.63 16.15
CA ASN A 227 27.19 -2.27 15.26
C ASN A 227 26.55 -2.72 13.92
N ASP A 228 25.27 -2.40 13.71
CA ASP A 228 24.57 -2.62 12.44
C ASP A 228 24.36 -1.30 11.68
N LEU A 229 24.05 -1.38 10.39
CA LEU A 229 23.83 -0.23 9.49
C LEU A 229 22.35 -0.01 9.14
N ARG A 230 21.44 -0.88 9.59
CA ARG A 230 19.98 -0.83 9.35
C ARG A 230 19.22 -0.14 10.49
N GLY A 231 18.12 0.55 10.20
CA GLY A 231 17.36 1.39 11.12
C GLY A 231 18.16 2.62 11.58
N LYS A 232 18.79 3.31 10.62
CA LYS A 232 19.78 4.38 10.83
C LYS A 232 19.56 5.58 9.90
N VAL A 233 20.15 6.71 10.28
CA VAL A 233 20.70 7.69 9.33
C VAL A 233 22.22 7.59 9.40
N LEU A 234 22.82 7.16 8.31
CA LEU A 234 24.27 7.08 8.11
C LEU A 234 24.77 8.40 7.53
N ARG A 235 26.02 8.76 7.82
CA ARG A 235 26.70 9.95 7.25
C ARG A 235 28.15 9.62 6.93
N ILE A 236 28.51 9.74 5.65
CA ILE A 236 29.83 9.40 5.12
C ILE A 236 30.34 10.50 4.18
N LYS A 237 31.64 10.52 3.89
CA LYS A 237 32.23 11.33 2.82
C LYS A 237 32.70 10.42 1.68
N PRO A 238 31.93 10.26 0.59
CA PRO A 238 32.27 9.32 -0.49
C PRO A 238 33.62 9.62 -1.15
N GLY A 239 34.34 8.55 -1.51
CA GLY A 239 35.62 8.61 -2.20
C GLY A 239 35.47 8.65 -3.72
N ALA A 240 36.26 9.52 -4.39
CA ALA A 240 36.27 9.68 -5.84
C ALA A 240 36.50 8.37 -6.63
N ASN A 241 37.22 7.41 -6.04
CA ASN A 241 37.57 6.12 -6.62
C ASN A 241 36.93 4.93 -5.87
N GLY A 242 35.88 5.18 -5.08
CA GLY A 242 35.22 4.18 -4.22
C GLY A 242 35.57 4.33 -2.74
N GLY A 243 34.84 3.59 -1.91
CA GLY A 243 34.88 3.73 -0.45
C GLY A 243 34.46 5.10 0.04
N TYR A 244 34.79 5.43 1.28
CA TYR A 244 34.45 6.69 1.94
C TYR A 244 35.39 6.97 3.12
N THR A 245 35.34 8.19 3.67
CA THR A 245 35.86 8.52 5.00
C THR A 245 34.72 8.87 5.96
N ILE A 246 34.97 8.78 7.27
CA ILE A 246 34.01 9.14 8.32
C ILE A 246 34.12 10.64 8.63
N PRO A 247 33.03 11.43 8.50
CA PRO A 247 33.01 12.82 8.94
C PRO A 247 33.08 12.96 10.47
N ALA A 248 33.68 14.05 10.94
CA ALA A 248 33.60 14.40 12.35
C ALA A 248 32.16 14.76 12.76
N GLY A 249 31.78 14.39 13.99
CA GLY A 249 30.43 14.65 14.52
C GLY A 249 29.40 13.57 14.20
N ASN A 250 29.83 12.36 13.82
CA ASN A 250 28.98 11.16 13.85
C ASN A 250 28.79 10.64 15.29
N MET A 251 27.85 9.72 15.51
CA MET A 251 27.44 9.23 16.83
C MET A 251 28.54 8.47 17.56
N PHE A 252 29.37 7.72 16.82
CA PHE A 252 30.44 6.90 17.36
C PHE A 252 31.78 7.24 16.69
N PRO A 253 32.83 7.63 17.43
CA PRO A 253 34.15 7.85 16.87
C PRO A 253 34.74 6.58 16.23
N PRO A 254 35.47 6.67 15.10
CA PRO A 254 36.17 5.53 14.50
C PRO A 254 37.04 4.77 15.50
N GLY A 255 36.90 3.44 15.53
CA GLY A 255 37.59 2.56 16.48
C GLY A 255 36.86 2.34 17.81
N THR A 256 35.69 2.94 18.03
CA THR A 256 34.85 2.65 19.21
C THR A 256 34.33 1.21 19.13
N ALA A 257 34.63 0.39 20.16
CA ALA A 257 34.29 -1.02 20.18
C ALA A 257 32.76 -1.26 20.09
N ASN A 258 32.37 -2.30 19.35
CA ASN A 258 30.97 -2.68 19.10
C ASN A 258 30.10 -1.56 18.52
N THR A 259 30.66 -0.71 17.64
CA THR A 259 29.91 0.36 16.96
C THR A 259 30.30 0.50 15.50
N LYS A 260 29.39 1.08 14.70
CA LYS A 260 29.63 1.52 13.31
C LYS A 260 29.80 3.05 13.28
N PRO A 261 30.98 3.59 12.93
CA PRO A 261 31.24 5.03 12.93
C PRO A 261 30.51 5.78 11.79
N GLU A 262 29.90 5.06 10.84
CA GLU A 262 29.02 5.59 9.81
C GLU A 262 27.72 6.17 10.40
N ILE A 263 27.29 5.73 11.58
CA ILE A 263 26.03 6.13 12.20
C ILE A 263 26.06 7.61 12.60
N TYR A 264 25.16 8.41 12.04
CA TYR A 264 24.84 9.75 12.54
C TYR A 264 23.68 9.70 13.52
N ALA A 265 22.60 8.97 13.21
CA ALA A 265 21.51 8.70 14.14
C ALA A 265 21.00 7.24 14.01
N MET A 266 20.39 6.70 15.06
CA MET A 266 19.90 5.32 15.10
C MET A 266 18.58 5.17 15.85
N GLY A 267 17.87 4.07 15.61
CA GLY A 267 16.61 3.74 16.28
C GLY A 267 15.38 4.27 15.53
N PHE A 268 15.33 3.98 14.23
CA PHE A 268 14.21 4.23 13.31
C PHE A 268 13.67 2.88 12.78
N ARG A 269 12.39 2.80 12.40
CA ARG A 269 11.79 1.59 11.79
C ARG A 269 11.94 1.64 10.27
N ASN A 270 11.28 2.58 9.62
CA ASN A 270 11.35 2.82 8.17
C ASN A 270 11.54 4.32 7.89
N PRO A 271 12.78 4.85 8.03
CA PRO A 271 13.12 6.22 7.70
C PRO A 271 13.14 6.35 6.17
N PHE A 272 12.00 6.67 5.56
CA PHE A 272 11.76 6.41 4.14
C PHE A 272 12.08 7.58 3.21
N ARG A 273 11.87 8.84 3.65
CA ARG A 273 12.20 10.05 2.88
C ARG A 273 12.87 11.10 3.73
N MET A 274 13.96 11.71 3.25
CA MET A 274 14.66 12.77 3.97
C MET A 274 15.35 13.80 3.09
N SER A 275 15.49 15.01 3.63
CA SER A 275 16.34 16.07 3.08
C SER A 275 17.42 16.49 4.08
N VAL A 276 18.49 17.08 3.56
CA VAL A 276 19.50 17.78 4.37
C VAL A 276 19.46 19.26 4.01
N ASP A 277 18.97 20.10 4.93
CA ASP A 277 18.98 21.55 4.75
C ASP A 277 20.43 22.06 4.67
N ARG A 278 20.91 22.33 3.45
CA ARG A 278 22.27 22.80 3.18
C ARG A 278 22.64 24.11 3.91
N ALA A 279 21.66 24.92 4.32
CA ALA A 279 21.93 26.14 5.07
C ALA A 279 22.35 25.88 6.54
N THR A 280 21.89 24.77 7.14
CA THR A 280 22.14 24.46 8.57
C THR A 280 22.78 23.10 8.85
N GLY A 281 22.77 22.17 7.89
CA GLY A 281 23.15 20.76 8.09
C GLY A 281 22.10 19.94 8.85
N THR A 282 20.88 20.47 9.04
CA THR A 282 19.79 19.74 9.71
C THR A 282 19.19 18.70 8.75
N VAL A 283 19.02 17.46 9.22
CA VAL A 283 18.26 16.44 8.49
C VAL A 283 16.78 16.55 8.86
N TYR A 284 15.90 16.54 7.86
CA TYR A 284 14.44 16.40 8.04
C TYR A 284 13.99 15.10 7.40
N LEU A 285 13.27 14.26 8.15
CA LEU A 285 13.06 12.84 7.84
C LEU A 285 11.62 12.43 8.17
N GLY A 286 11.01 11.54 7.40
CA GLY A 286 9.79 10.81 7.79
C GLY A 286 10.12 9.36 8.18
N ASP A 287 9.64 8.91 9.35
CA ASP A 287 9.80 7.53 9.85
C ASP A 287 8.43 6.90 10.16
N TYR A 288 8.14 5.75 9.53
CA TYR A 288 6.93 4.98 9.78
C TYR A 288 7.17 4.06 10.99
N GLY A 289 6.60 4.37 12.16
CA GLY A 289 6.45 3.41 13.27
C GLY A 289 5.35 2.36 13.03
N PRO A 290 4.99 1.54 14.03
CA PRO A 290 4.21 0.31 13.85
C PRO A 290 2.69 0.50 13.87
N ASP A 291 1.95 -0.59 13.67
CA ASP A 291 0.60 -0.59 13.08
C ASP A 291 -0.55 -0.99 14.05
N ALA A 292 -0.29 -1.14 15.36
CA ALA A 292 -1.34 -1.50 16.34
C ALA A 292 -2.40 -0.41 16.52
N GLY A 293 -3.65 -0.68 16.11
CA GLY A 293 -4.76 0.28 16.20
C GLY A 293 -5.14 0.77 17.60
N THR A 294 -4.67 0.12 18.67
CA THR A 294 -4.92 0.52 20.07
C THR A 294 -3.68 0.32 20.97
N ALA A 295 -3.64 1.00 22.12
CA ALA A 295 -2.58 0.84 23.11
C ALA A 295 -2.92 -0.28 24.11
N SER A 296 -1.92 -1.05 24.53
CA SER A 296 -2.08 -2.15 25.49
C SER A 296 -1.11 -2.05 26.66
N ALA A 297 -1.64 -2.17 27.87
CA ALA A 297 -0.85 -2.23 29.10
C ALA A 297 0.11 -3.43 29.18
N THR A 298 0.00 -4.41 28.28
CA THR A 298 0.88 -5.60 28.22
C THR A 298 1.81 -5.62 27.00
N ARG A 299 1.70 -4.66 26.06
CA ARG A 299 2.54 -4.61 24.84
C ARG A 299 3.19 -3.23 24.61
N GLY A 300 2.49 -2.13 24.87
CA GLY A 300 2.99 -0.77 24.67
C GLY A 300 1.94 0.22 24.12
N PRO A 301 2.38 1.39 23.62
CA PRO A 301 1.51 2.35 22.94
C PRO A 301 0.90 1.79 21.64
N ALA A 302 -0.11 2.50 21.13
CA ALA A 302 -0.68 2.28 19.80
C ALA A 302 0.30 2.71 18.69
N GLY A 303 -0.06 2.40 17.45
CA GLY A 303 0.67 2.78 16.24
C GLY A 303 0.78 4.30 16.06
N THR A 304 2.00 4.73 15.77
CA THR A 304 2.43 6.13 15.76
C THR A 304 3.64 6.33 14.84
N VAL A 305 3.67 7.43 14.10
CA VAL A 305 4.69 7.73 13.07
C VAL A 305 5.18 9.18 13.22
N SER A 306 6.35 9.55 12.67
CA SER A 306 6.89 10.89 12.89
C SER A 306 7.54 11.55 11.68
N PHE A 307 7.55 12.89 11.74
CA PHE A 307 8.58 13.69 11.09
C PHE A 307 9.66 14.07 12.11
N GLU A 308 10.91 13.83 11.75
CA GLU A 308 12.08 14.09 12.58
C GLU A 308 12.86 15.33 12.13
N ARG A 309 13.59 15.91 13.09
CA ARG A 309 14.50 17.04 12.89
C ARG A 309 15.83 16.77 13.58
N ILE A 310 16.78 16.21 12.85
CA ILE A 310 18.06 15.74 13.39
C ILE A 310 19.11 16.84 13.20
N THR A 311 19.38 17.59 14.27
CA THR A 311 20.45 18.62 14.32
C THR A 311 21.75 18.10 14.94
N GLN A 312 21.72 16.93 15.58
CA GLN A 312 22.85 16.33 16.28
C GLN A 312 22.65 14.80 16.43
N PRO A 313 23.72 14.00 16.49
CA PRO A 313 23.64 12.55 16.68
C PRO A 313 22.79 12.11 17.87
N GLY A 314 22.16 10.94 17.79
CA GLY A 314 21.40 10.36 18.91
C GLY A 314 20.59 9.11 18.58
N PHE A 315 19.89 8.62 19.60
CA PHE A 315 18.97 7.49 19.53
C PHE A 315 17.51 7.98 19.55
N TYR A 316 16.69 7.43 18.64
CA TYR A 316 15.32 7.88 18.37
C TYR A 316 14.24 6.87 18.77
N GLY A 317 14.64 5.78 19.44
CA GLY A 317 13.74 4.99 20.29
C GLY A 317 13.42 3.59 19.80
N TRP A 318 13.25 3.38 18.50
CA TRP A 318 12.88 2.07 17.95
C TRP A 318 13.99 1.02 18.20
N PRO A 319 13.69 -0.22 18.62
CA PRO A 319 12.34 -0.81 18.84
C PRO A 319 11.75 -0.66 20.25
N TYR A 320 12.45 0.00 21.17
CA TYR A 320 12.11 0.04 22.60
C TYR A 320 11.09 1.12 22.98
N CYS A 321 11.03 2.20 22.21
CA CYS A 321 10.29 3.41 22.49
C CYS A 321 9.57 3.90 21.23
N SER A 322 8.36 4.41 21.40
CA SER A 322 7.61 5.14 20.37
C SER A 322 8.21 6.53 20.10
N ASN A 323 7.77 7.14 19.01
CA ASN A 323 8.06 8.54 18.65
C ASN A 323 7.74 9.55 19.77
N TYR A 324 6.74 9.30 20.62
CA TYR A 324 6.40 10.11 21.80
C TYR A 324 7.29 9.83 23.03
N ASN A 325 8.34 9.02 22.86
CA ASN A 325 9.23 8.51 23.91
C ASN A 325 8.52 7.64 24.98
N ALA A 326 7.32 7.13 24.68
CA ALA A 326 6.60 6.19 25.52
C ALA A 326 7.07 4.75 25.26
N PRO A 327 7.30 3.92 26.29
CA PRO A 327 7.95 2.63 26.16
C PRO A 327 7.01 1.52 25.66
N TYR A 328 7.56 0.62 24.85
CA TYR A 328 6.98 -0.72 24.69
C TYR A 328 7.27 -1.59 25.92
N VAL A 329 6.60 -2.74 25.98
CA VAL A 329 6.79 -3.75 27.03
C VAL A 329 7.55 -4.92 26.43
N ASP A 330 8.61 -5.35 27.11
CA ASP A 330 9.32 -6.61 26.83
C ASP A 330 8.32 -7.78 26.82
N PHE A 331 8.28 -8.56 25.74
CA PHE A 331 7.22 -9.54 25.50
C PHE A 331 7.82 -10.86 25.02
N THR A 332 7.62 -11.93 25.79
CA THR A 332 8.09 -13.27 25.42
C THR A 332 7.24 -13.83 24.27
N PHE A 333 7.80 -13.91 23.07
CA PHE A 333 7.09 -14.43 21.90
C PHE A 333 6.84 -15.96 21.98
N PRO A 334 5.74 -16.47 21.41
CA PRO A 334 4.66 -15.73 20.72
C PRO A 334 3.48 -15.34 21.62
N ASN A 335 3.35 -15.92 22.83
CA ASN A 335 2.12 -15.86 23.64
C ASN A 335 2.26 -15.12 24.99
N GLY A 336 3.38 -14.44 25.22
CA GLY A 336 3.76 -13.91 26.53
C GLY A 336 4.46 -14.94 27.42
N PRO A 337 4.75 -14.59 28.69
CA PRO A 337 4.28 -13.40 29.40
C PRO A 337 4.95 -12.09 28.94
N SER A 338 4.36 -10.97 29.35
CA SER A 338 4.99 -9.65 29.29
C SER A 338 5.89 -9.44 30.51
N GLY A 339 7.08 -8.89 30.29
CA GLY A 339 8.05 -8.46 31.28
C GLY A 339 7.85 -7.00 31.70
N ALA A 340 8.95 -6.23 31.70
CA ALA A 340 8.95 -4.82 32.09
C ALA A 340 8.84 -3.87 30.89
N SER A 341 8.38 -2.63 31.14
CA SER A 341 8.49 -1.54 30.16
C SER A 341 9.95 -1.10 29.99
N PHE A 342 10.35 -0.80 28.75
CA PHE A 342 11.72 -0.35 28.47
C PHE A 342 12.04 1.04 29.06
N ASN A 343 13.31 1.29 29.38
CA ASN A 343 13.76 2.52 30.04
C ASN A 343 14.11 3.64 29.03
N CYS A 344 13.11 4.22 28.38
CA CYS A 344 13.32 5.25 27.35
C CYS A 344 14.14 6.46 27.83
N ALA A 345 13.86 6.97 29.05
CA ALA A 345 14.51 8.17 29.59
C ALA A 345 15.93 7.93 30.12
N GLY A 346 16.23 6.74 30.66
CA GLY A 346 17.58 6.37 31.11
C GLY A 346 18.45 5.70 30.05
N GLY A 347 17.85 5.32 28.91
CA GLY A 347 18.45 4.49 27.88
C GLY A 347 18.02 3.03 28.02
N PRO A 348 17.38 2.42 27.01
CA PRO A 348 16.99 1.02 27.06
C PRO A 348 18.21 0.09 26.97
N VAL A 349 18.00 -1.15 27.39
CA VAL A 349 19.01 -2.22 27.35
C VAL A 349 18.68 -3.12 26.17
N ASN A 350 19.65 -3.31 25.27
CA ASN A 350 19.57 -4.26 24.17
C ASN A 350 20.28 -5.56 24.56
N ASN A 351 19.52 -6.48 25.16
CA ASN A 351 19.96 -7.80 25.61
C ASN A 351 19.65 -8.94 24.62
N SER A 352 19.20 -8.63 23.40
CA SER A 352 18.89 -9.65 22.39
C SER A 352 20.09 -10.55 22.09
N PRO A 353 19.89 -11.87 21.87
CA PRO A 353 20.95 -12.78 21.43
C PRO A 353 21.47 -12.43 20.01
N ASN A 354 20.74 -11.61 19.26
CA ASN A 354 21.14 -11.11 17.94
C ASN A 354 21.89 -9.77 18.00
N ASN A 355 22.01 -9.14 19.18
CA ASN A 355 22.74 -7.87 19.32
C ASN A 355 24.26 -8.09 19.26
N THR A 356 24.92 -7.36 18.37
CA THR A 356 26.39 -7.33 18.22
C THR A 356 27.01 -5.99 18.61
N GLY A 357 26.22 -5.09 19.18
CA GLY A 357 26.56 -3.71 19.54
C GLY A 357 26.90 -3.51 21.02
N ILE A 358 26.61 -2.30 21.49
CA ILE A 358 26.61 -1.95 22.90
C ILE A 358 25.28 -2.39 23.53
N THR A 359 25.34 -2.93 24.75
CA THR A 359 24.14 -3.41 25.47
C THR A 359 23.34 -2.28 26.11
N GLN A 360 24.01 -1.23 26.61
CA GLN A 360 23.35 -0.03 27.15
C GLN A 360 23.25 1.03 26.05
N LEU A 361 22.03 1.33 25.60
CA LEU A 361 21.80 2.39 24.61
C LEU A 361 21.70 3.77 25.28
N PRO A 362 21.92 4.87 24.53
CA PRO A 362 21.63 6.21 25.02
C PRO A 362 20.15 6.43 25.33
N ALA A 363 19.83 7.47 26.10
CA ALA A 363 18.44 7.90 26.29
C ALA A 363 17.76 8.19 24.94
N SER A 364 16.53 7.69 24.80
CA SER A 364 15.68 7.89 23.64
C SER A 364 15.13 9.32 23.60
N ARG A 365 14.95 9.85 22.38
CA ARG A 365 14.41 11.18 22.12
C ARG A 365 12.95 11.09 21.66
N ALA A 366 12.15 12.05 22.06
CA ALA A 366 10.86 12.27 21.42
C ALA A 366 11.06 12.91 20.03
N ALA A 367 10.18 12.57 19.11
CA ALA A 367 10.10 13.08 17.76
C ALA A 367 9.93 14.60 17.70
N TRP A 368 10.34 15.20 16.58
CA TRP A 368 10.05 16.61 16.31
C TRP A 368 8.56 16.86 16.07
N LEU A 369 7.90 16.00 15.29
CA LEU A 369 6.47 16.01 15.03
C LEU A 369 5.92 14.58 14.87
N GLY A 370 5.55 13.95 15.98
CA GLY A 370 4.81 12.69 15.99
C GLY A 370 3.31 12.87 15.76
N TYR A 371 2.67 11.90 15.13
CA TYR A 371 1.21 11.72 15.01
C TYR A 371 0.84 10.21 15.03
N GLY A 372 -0.45 9.88 14.95
CA GLY A 372 -0.99 8.56 15.27
C GLY A 372 -1.41 8.42 16.74
N GLY A 373 -1.86 7.23 17.13
CA GLY A 373 -2.23 6.90 18.52
C GLY A 373 -3.29 7.81 19.17
N GLY A 374 -4.11 8.50 18.37
CA GLY A 374 -5.10 9.48 18.84
C GLY A 374 -4.50 10.84 19.28
N GLN A 375 -3.25 11.14 18.89
CA GLN A 375 -2.51 12.36 19.27
C GLN A 375 -2.23 13.30 18.08
N ASP A 376 -2.90 13.08 16.93
CA ASP A 376 -2.78 13.90 15.73
C ASP A 376 -3.07 15.39 16.00
N ARG A 377 -2.20 16.26 15.47
CA ARG A 377 -2.48 17.70 15.36
C ARG A 377 -3.61 17.92 14.35
N GLN A 378 -4.54 18.82 14.66
CA GLN A 378 -5.68 19.14 13.78
C GLN A 378 -5.22 19.54 12.36
N GLU A 379 -4.10 20.24 12.25
CA GLU A 379 -3.50 20.68 10.99
C GLU A 379 -2.99 19.52 10.11
N LEU A 380 -2.68 18.35 10.69
CA LEU A 380 -2.30 17.13 9.97
C LEU A 380 -3.54 16.33 9.49
N CYS A 381 -4.71 16.61 10.06
CA CYS A 381 -5.92 15.80 10.05
C CYS A 381 -5.69 14.33 10.42
N CYS A 382 -5.97 13.41 9.50
CA CYS A 382 -6.65 12.16 9.83
C CYS A 382 -6.47 11.12 8.72
N GLY A 383 -6.67 9.84 9.05
CA GLY A 383 -6.44 8.70 8.14
C GLY A 383 -5.03 8.13 8.26
N SER A 384 -4.47 7.67 7.13
CA SER A 384 -3.18 6.95 6.98
C SER A 384 -2.04 7.49 7.85
N LEU A 385 -1.05 6.65 8.14
CA LEU A 385 0.14 7.01 8.91
C LEU A 385 1.40 6.82 8.06
N SER A 386 1.66 7.76 7.13
CA SER A 386 2.64 7.59 6.05
C SER A 386 3.47 8.86 5.80
N PRO A 387 4.39 9.23 6.73
CA PRO A 387 5.12 10.49 6.70
C PRO A 387 6.23 10.50 5.65
N MET A 388 6.23 11.53 4.80
CA MET A 388 7.25 11.76 3.78
C MET A 388 8.07 13.01 4.15
N GLY A 389 9.31 12.82 4.58
CA GLY A 389 10.24 13.93 4.79
C GLY A 389 10.47 14.72 3.49
N GLY A 390 10.85 15.99 3.63
CA GLY A 390 10.98 16.89 2.49
C GLY A 390 11.85 18.12 2.79
N PRO A 391 12.01 19.02 1.81
CA PRO A 391 13.07 20.03 1.81
C PRO A 391 12.70 21.30 2.57
N VAL A 392 13.72 22.04 3.02
CA VAL A 392 13.57 23.42 3.50
C VAL A 392 13.70 24.38 2.32
N TYR A 393 12.72 25.26 2.14
CA TYR A 393 12.87 26.34 1.15
C TYR A 393 13.81 27.42 1.70
N ASN A 394 14.92 27.66 1.00
CA ASN A 394 15.85 28.75 1.31
C ASN A 394 15.78 29.78 0.17
N TYR A 395 15.19 30.95 0.45
CA TYR A 395 15.02 31.99 -0.57
C TYR A 395 16.35 32.69 -0.89
N ASP A 396 16.81 32.57 -2.14
CA ASP A 396 17.88 33.41 -2.67
C ASP A 396 17.30 34.64 -3.38
N ALA A 397 17.71 35.82 -2.92
CA ALA A 397 17.38 37.10 -3.55
C ALA A 397 18.12 37.30 -4.88
N ALA A 398 19.35 36.79 -5.02
CA ALA A 398 20.21 36.96 -6.18
C ALA A 398 19.88 36.00 -7.34
N LEU A 399 19.25 34.86 -7.05
CA LEU A 399 18.76 33.92 -8.05
C LEU A 399 17.84 34.61 -9.08
N ASN A 400 18.31 34.72 -10.32
CA ASN A 400 17.56 35.26 -11.45
C ASN A 400 16.60 34.19 -12.02
N SER A 401 15.50 33.99 -11.32
CA SER A 401 14.39 33.11 -11.70
C SER A 401 13.06 33.83 -11.46
N ASP A 402 12.16 33.75 -12.43
CA ASP A 402 10.80 34.28 -12.41
C ASP A 402 9.77 33.29 -11.87
N VAL A 403 10.15 32.01 -11.69
CA VAL A 403 9.31 30.92 -11.16
C VAL A 403 9.59 30.58 -9.68
N LYS A 404 10.55 31.27 -9.05
CA LYS A 404 10.99 30.96 -7.68
C LYS A 404 9.94 31.34 -6.63
N PHE A 405 9.85 30.53 -5.57
CA PHE A 405 8.92 30.79 -4.47
C PHE A 405 9.22 32.13 -3.75
N PRO A 406 8.20 32.78 -3.15
CA PRO A 406 8.38 34.09 -2.53
C PRO A 406 9.17 33.99 -1.22
N ALA A 407 9.84 35.08 -0.83
CA ALA A 407 10.63 35.17 0.39
C ALA A 407 9.86 34.82 1.69
N SER A 408 8.53 34.94 1.67
CA SER A 408 7.63 34.53 2.77
C SER A 408 7.60 33.01 3.02
N MET A 409 8.08 32.19 2.09
CA MET A 409 8.26 30.75 2.27
C MET A 409 9.63 30.37 2.84
N SER A 410 10.57 31.32 2.96
CA SER A 410 11.95 31.02 3.38
C SER A 410 12.02 30.49 4.81
N GLY A 411 12.78 29.41 5.02
CA GLY A 411 12.92 28.73 6.31
C GLY A 411 11.72 27.86 6.71
N LYS A 412 10.73 27.66 5.82
CA LYS A 412 9.68 26.65 6.01
C LYS A 412 10.16 25.27 5.56
N VAL A 413 9.83 24.25 6.34
CA VAL A 413 10.03 22.84 5.99
C VAL A 413 8.82 22.36 5.21
N PHE A 414 9.02 21.76 4.05
CA PHE A 414 7.96 21.09 3.30
C PHE A 414 7.93 19.62 3.72
N ILE A 415 6.76 19.15 4.15
CA ILE A 415 6.51 17.75 4.52
C ILE A 415 5.37 17.19 3.65
N GLY A 416 5.53 15.95 3.21
CA GLY A 416 4.50 15.21 2.48
C GLY A 416 3.83 14.15 3.35
N GLU A 417 2.68 13.68 2.91
CA GLU A 417 2.03 12.48 3.46
C GLU A 417 1.43 11.67 2.31
N PHE A 418 1.91 10.43 2.17
CA PHE A 418 1.68 9.56 1.02
C PHE A 418 0.22 9.06 0.92
N GLY A 419 -0.40 8.73 2.05
CA GLY A 419 -1.74 8.14 2.10
C GLY A 419 -2.87 9.17 2.21
N ARG A 420 -2.62 10.24 2.96
CA ARG A 420 -3.48 11.43 3.13
C ARG A 420 -3.34 12.43 1.97
N ARG A 421 -2.40 12.21 1.05
CA ARG A 421 -2.27 12.89 -0.26
C ARG A 421 -2.11 14.41 -0.17
N TRP A 422 -1.16 14.87 0.65
CA TRP A 422 -0.90 16.31 0.80
C TRP A 422 0.58 16.66 0.91
N ILE A 423 0.87 17.93 0.60
CA ILE A 423 2.09 18.63 1.01
C ILE A 423 1.67 19.75 1.98
N LYS A 424 2.43 19.93 3.06
CA LYS A 424 2.24 21.00 4.06
C LYS A 424 3.56 21.72 4.32
N ALA A 425 3.46 23.02 4.58
CA ALA A 425 4.60 23.87 4.92
C ALA A 425 4.59 24.17 6.42
N VAL A 426 5.69 23.85 7.11
CA VAL A 426 5.87 24.06 8.55
C VAL A 426 6.79 25.25 8.79
N THR A 427 6.29 26.30 9.44
CA THR A 427 7.14 27.38 9.94
C THR A 427 7.88 26.93 11.20
N LEU A 428 9.20 27.13 11.21
CA LEU A 428 10.04 26.90 12.38
C LEU A 428 9.87 28.02 13.42
N GLY A 429 9.52 27.64 14.65
CA GLY A 429 9.53 28.51 15.81
C GLY A 429 10.94 28.65 16.43
N ALA A 430 11.03 29.30 17.59
CA ALA A 430 12.30 29.44 18.32
C ALA A 430 12.95 28.07 18.61
N GLY A 431 14.27 27.98 18.41
CA GLY A 431 15.02 26.71 18.50
C GLY A 431 14.73 25.69 17.38
N GLY A 432 13.82 26.02 16.46
CA GLY A 432 13.27 25.10 15.46
C GLY A 432 12.16 24.21 16.00
N ALA A 433 11.38 24.67 16.99
CA ALA A 433 10.12 24.03 17.39
C ALA A 433 9.08 24.06 16.24
N VAL A 434 8.14 23.13 16.22
CA VAL A 434 7.04 23.09 15.22
C VAL A 434 6.09 24.27 15.48
N GLY A 435 6.12 25.27 14.59
CA GLY A 435 5.19 26.41 14.58
C GLY A 435 3.91 26.10 13.81
N THR A 436 3.43 27.06 13.01
CA THR A 436 2.25 26.90 12.16
C THR A 436 2.49 25.87 11.05
N ILE A 437 1.53 24.98 10.86
CA ILE A 437 1.48 23.99 9.77
C ILE A 437 0.41 24.47 8.79
N GLU A 438 0.79 24.77 7.54
CA GLU A 438 -0.09 25.32 6.52
C GLU A 438 -0.27 24.31 5.37
N ALA A 439 -1.48 24.18 4.84
CA ALA A 439 -1.73 23.43 3.60
C ALA A 439 -0.97 24.09 2.43
N PHE A 440 -0.41 23.26 1.53
CA PHE A 440 0.19 23.74 0.29
C PHE A 440 -0.74 23.44 -0.90
N PRO A 441 -1.73 24.30 -1.19
CA PRO A 441 -2.83 24.02 -2.13
C PRO A 441 -2.40 24.00 -3.61
N ALA A 442 -1.11 24.22 -3.89
CA ALA A 442 -0.54 24.15 -5.23
C ALA A 442 -0.35 22.70 -5.72
N TYR A 443 -0.25 21.75 -4.81
CA TYR A 443 -0.16 20.33 -5.14
C TYR A 443 -1.55 19.72 -5.25
N THR A 444 -1.87 19.17 -6.43
CA THR A 444 -3.15 18.52 -6.76
C THR A 444 -2.96 17.08 -7.24
N GLY A 445 -1.82 16.48 -6.89
CA GLY A 445 -1.49 15.10 -7.24
C GLY A 445 -2.16 14.06 -6.33
N THR A 446 -1.56 12.88 -6.31
CA THR A 446 -2.01 11.70 -5.55
C THR A 446 -1.08 11.41 -4.39
N GLN A 447 -0.13 10.47 -4.52
CA GLN A 447 0.65 9.97 -3.39
C GLN A 447 2.07 10.48 -3.51
N VAL A 448 2.36 11.58 -2.80
CA VAL A 448 3.68 12.23 -2.82
C VAL A 448 4.76 11.23 -2.39
N MET A 449 5.73 11.00 -3.27
CA MET A 449 6.85 10.10 -3.04
C MET A 449 8.14 10.86 -2.68
N ASP A 450 8.48 11.93 -3.40
CA ASP A 450 9.74 12.65 -3.19
C ASP A 450 9.62 14.14 -3.54
N LEU A 451 10.47 14.98 -2.94
CA LEU A 451 10.39 16.45 -2.92
C LEU A 451 11.78 17.10 -2.96
N GLU A 452 12.08 17.86 -4.01
CA GLU A 452 13.35 18.61 -4.12
C GLU A 452 13.14 20.02 -4.68
N PHE A 453 13.81 21.03 -4.12
CA PHE A 453 13.84 22.38 -4.71
C PHE A 453 14.93 22.46 -5.79
N GLY A 454 14.53 22.84 -7.00
CA GLY A 454 15.44 22.97 -8.14
C GLY A 454 16.34 24.21 -8.06
N PRO A 455 17.34 24.30 -8.96
CA PRO A 455 18.25 25.46 -9.05
C PRO A 455 17.56 26.75 -9.52
N ASP A 456 16.29 26.66 -9.94
CA ASP A 456 15.38 27.75 -10.27
C ASP A 456 14.50 28.19 -9.10
N GLY A 457 14.56 27.51 -7.95
CA GLY A 457 13.72 27.80 -6.79
C GLY A 457 12.26 27.37 -6.92
N ALA A 458 11.95 26.51 -7.90
CA ALA A 458 10.68 25.80 -8.01
C ALA A 458 10.72 24.47 -7.22
N LEU A 459 9.57 23.98 -6.76
CA LEU A 459 9.46 22.70 -6.06
C LEU A 459 9.16 21.58 -7.05
N TYR A 460 10.04 20.59 -7.14
CA TYR A 460 9.84 19.38 -7.93
C TYR A 460 9.24 18.29 -7.03
N VAL A 461 8.23 17.60 -7.53
CA VAL A 461 7.45 16.60 -6.79
C VAL A 461 7.38 15.31 -7.61
N LEU A 462 7.84 14.20 -7.03
CA LEU A 462 7.58 12.86 -7.55
C LEU A 462 6.28 12.34 -6.93
N ASP A 463 5.37 11.86 -7.78
CA ASP A 463 4.08 11.31 -7.39
C ASP A 463 4.03 9.83 -7.75
N TYR A 464 3.79 8.97 -6.77
CA TYR A 464 3.71 7.52 -6.94
C TYR A 464 2.52 7.09 -7.80
N GLY A 465 1.46 7.91 -7.86
CA GLY A 465 0.16 7.53 -8.42
C GLY A 465 -0.73 6.88 -7.37
N THR A 466 -1.57 5.92 -7.78
CA THR A 466 -2.44 5.11 -6.89
C THR A 466 -2.46 3.61 -7.20
N GLY A 467 -1.54 3.13 -8.04
CA GLY A 467 -1.36 1.70 -8.33
C GLY A 467 -0.45 1.03 -7.31
N TRP A 468 -0.67 -0.26 -7.02
CA TRP A 468 0.03 -0.98 -5.95
C TRP A 468 1.29 -1.65 -6.51
N PHE A 469 2.50 -1.17 -6.16
CA PHE A 469 3.78 -1.77 -6.59
C PHE A 469 3.97 -1.87 -8.11
N GLY A 470 3.53 -0.82 -8.84
CA GLY A 470 3.72 -0.70 -10.29
C GLY A 470 3.49 0.70 -10.88
N GLY A 471 3.07 1.68 -10.06
CA GLY A 471 2.52 2.95 -10.57
C GLY A 471 1.16 2.78 -11.25
N ASP A 472 0.59 3.87 -11.76
CA ASP A 472 -0.64 3.91 -12.56
C ASP A 472 -0.66 5.10 -13.54
N ALA A 473 -1.84 5.56 -13.96
CA ALA A 473 -2.01 6.74 -14.83
C ALA A 473 -1.91 8.09 -14.08
N ASN A 474 -1.80 8.08 -12.74
CA ASN A 474 -1.66 9.25 -11.89
C ASN A 474 -0.20 9.52 -11.51
N SER A 475 0.64 8.47 -11.48
CA SER A 475 2.09 8.55 -11.30
C SER A 475 2.70 9.63 -12.18
N ALA A 476 3.52 10.52 -11.62
CA ALA A 476 3.95 11.72 -12.32
C ALA A 476 5.23 12.34 -11.74
N LEU A 477 5.85 13.19 -12.56
CA LEU A 477 6.80 14.20 -12.12
C LEU A 477 6.17 15.58 -12.35
N TYR A 478 6.05 16.38 -11.30
CA TYR A 478 5.56 17.76 -11.37
C TYR A 478 6.66 18.77 -11.04
N ARG A 479 6.58 19.97 -11.63
CA ARG A 479 7.30 21.18 -11.21
C ARG A 479 6.29 22.22 -10.79
N ILE A 480 6.29 22.59 -9.51
CA ILE A 480 5.44 23.63 -8.95
C ILE A 480 6.23 24.94 -8.99
N GLU A 481 5.73 25.89 -9.77
CA GLU A 481 6.27 27.22 -10.00
C GLU A 481 5.47 28.26 -9.22
N TYR A 482 6.04 29.44 -8.94
CA TYR A 482 5.33 30.61 -8.40
C TYR A 482 5.54 31.82 -9.30
N SER A 483 4.45 32.49 -9.71
CA SER A 483 4.49 33.74 -10.48
C SER A 483 3.86 34.91 -9.73
N THR A 484 4.34 36.12 -10.02
CA THR A 484 3.83 37.39 -9.49
C THR A 484 2.62 37.95 -10.25
N GLY A 485 2.01 37.18 -11.15
CA GLY A 485 0.67 37.47 -11.72
C GLY A 485 0.58 37.47 -13.26
N THR A 486 1.71 37.34 -13.96
CA THR A 486 1.76 37.11 -15.42
C THR A 486 3.03 36.38 -15.81
N GLY A 487 3.00 35.72 -16.97
CA GLY A 487 4.09 34.88 -17.42
C GLY A 487 4.10 33.56 -16.66
N ARG A 488 2.93 32.95 -16.47
CA ARG A 488 2.84 31.53 -16.12
C ARG A 488 2.95 30.72 -17.40
N ALA A 489 3.59 29.55 -17.35
CA ALA A 489 3.63 28.67 -18.51
C ALA A 489 2.22 28.11 -18.82
N PRO A 490 1.89 27.85 -20.10
CA PRO A 490 0.65 27.16 -20.44
C PRO A 490 0.61 25.76 -19.81
N ILE A 491 -0.59 25.27 -19.49
CA ILE A 491 -0.82 23.92 -19.00
C ILE A 491 -1.15 23.04 -20.21
N ALA A 492 -0.19 22.23 -20.64
CA ALA A 492 -0.40 21.26 -21.72
C ALA A 492 -1.17 20.02 -21.22
N VAL A 493 -2.10 19.54 -22.04
CA VAL A 493 -2.81 18.26 -21.81
C VAL A 493 -2.87 17.50 -23.14
N ALA A 494 -2.40 16.24 -23.14
CA ALA A 494 -2.41 15.36 -24.30
C ALA A 494 -3.21 14.09 -24.01
N ALA A 495 -3.94 13.60 -25.01
CA ALA A 495 -4.63 12.31 -24.99
C ALA A 495 -4.58 11.66 -26.37
N ALA A 496 -4.70 10.32 -26.41
CA ALA A 496 -4.69 9.53 -27.65
C ALA A 496 -5.71 8.39 -27.59
N ASN A 497 -6.22 7.98 -28.76
CA ASN A 497 -7.11 6.82 -28.90
C ASN A 497 -6.99 6.19 -30.31
N PRO A 498 -6.71 4.88 -30.43
CA PRO A 498 -6.27 3.96 -29.38
C PRO A 498 -4.81 4.24 -28.95
N THR A 499 -4.44 3.89 -27.72
CA THR A 499 -3.04 3.92 -27.24
C THR A 499 -2.27 2.63 -27.52
N SER A 500 -2.92 1.57 -28.01
CA SER A 500 -2.24 0.33 -28.39
C SER A 500 -2.95 -0.44 -29.50
N GLY A 501 -2.22 -1.36 -30.15
CA GLY A 501 -2.75 -2.20 -31.23
C GLY A 501 -1.66 -2.90 -32.02
N ASN A 502 -1.98 -3.33 -33.24
CA ASN A 502 -1.01 -3.90 -34.20
C ASN A 502 -0.75 -2.91 -35.33
N ALA A 503 0.45 -2.94 -35.93
CA ALA A 503 0.74 -2.12 -37.10
C ALA A 503 -0.02 -2.61 -38.35
N PRO A 504 -0.51 -1.71 -39.22
CA PRO A 504 -0.51 -0.26 -39.08
C PRO A 504 -1.62 0.22 -38.12
N LEU A 505 -1.26 1.10 -37.17
CA LEU A 505 -2.19 1.67 -36.19
C LEU A 505 -2.41 3.15 -36.45
N THR A 506 -3.65 3.54 -36.76
CA THR A 506 -4.06 4.95 -36.85
C THR A 506 -4.59 5.40 -35.49
N VAL A 507 -4.04 6.50 -34.97
CA VAL A 507 -4.34 7.08 -33.66
C VAL A 507 -4.90 8.48 -33.84
N GLN A 508 -6.01 8.78 -33.15
CA GLN A 508 -6.54 10.13 -32.98
C GLN A 508 -5.96 10.74 -31.70
N PHE A 509 -5.34 11.90 -31.82
CA PHE A 509 -4.81 12.69 -30.71
C PHE A 509 -5.75 13.83 -30.34
N SER A 510 -5.64 14.30 -29.10
CA SER A 510 -6.45 15.37 -28.54
C SER A 510 -5.62 16.24 -27.61
N SER A 511 -5.80 17.57 -27.71
CA SER A 511 -5.23 18.55 -26.78
C SER A 511 -6.24 19.04 -25.74
N ALA A 512 -7.41 18.39 -25.63
CA ALA A 512 -8.51 18.84 -24.78
C ALA A 512 -8.11 18.91 -23.30
N GLY A 513 -8.38 20.07 -22.67
CA GLY A 513 -7.91 20.39 -21.32
C GLY A 513 -6.67 21.28 -21.29
N THR A 514 -5.97 21.44 -22.42
CA THR A 514 -4.89 22.44 -22.56
C THR A 514 -5.45 23.85 -22.37
N THR A 515 -4.80 24.65 -21.52
CA THR A 515 -5.17 26.04 -21.25
C THR A 515 -3.92 26.91 -21.04
N ASP A 516 -4.06 28.21 -21.28
CA ASP A 516 -3.12 29.18 -20.73
C ASP A 516 -3.69 29.75 -19.41
N PRO A 517 -2.92 29.77 -18.30
CA PRO A 517 -3.41 30.31 -17.03
C PRO A 517 -3.69 31.82 -17.04
N ASP A 518 -2.93 32.61 -17.80
CA ASP A 518 -3.06 34.07 -17.90
C ASP A 518 -4.06 34.47 -19.02
N GLY A 519 -4.43 33.52 -19.88
CA GLY A 519 -5.38 33.66 -20.98
C GLY A 519 -4.72 34.01 -22.31
N ASP A 520 -3.40 33.87 -22.42
CA ASP A 520 -2.66 34.22 -23.63
C ASP A 520 -2.91 33.23 -24.79
N PRO A 521 -2.88 33.67 -26.06
CA PRO A 521 -3.08 32.80 -27.21
C PRO A 521 -1.98 31.75 -27.36
N ILE A 522 -2.37 30.48 -27.28
CA ILE A 522 -1.48 29.32 -27.40
C ILE A 522 -1.39 28.76 -28.82
N THR A 523 -0.26 28.13 -29.10
CA THR A 523 0.05 27.38 -30.31
C THR A 523 0.37 25.92 -29.97
N TYR A 524 0.08 25.00 -30.89
CA TYR A 524 0.27 23.56 -30.71
C TYR A 524 1.36 23.05 -31.65
N ALA A 525 2.21 22.15 -31.16
CA ALA A 525 3.19 21.43 -31.95
C ALA A 525 3.30 19.97 -31.45
N TRP A 526 2.80 19.03 -32.24
CA TRP A 526 2.91 17.59 -31.99
C TRP A 526 4.13 17.00 -32.71
N ASP A 527 4.93 16.21 -31.99
CA ASP A 527 5.92 15.26 -32.52
C ASP A 527 5.43 13.85 -32.15
N PHE A 528 5.17 12.98 -33.13
CA PHE A 528 4.59 11.65 -32.86
C PHE A 528 5.64 10.56 -32.60
N GLN A 529 6.93 10.87 -32.71
CA GLN A 529 8.04 9.91 -32.65
C GLN A 529 9.17 10.34 -31.70
N THR A 530 9.02 11.49 -31.03
CA THR A 530 10.06 12.15 -30.21
C THR A 530 11.37 12.37 -30.98
N ASN A 531 11.28 12.68 -32.28
CA ASN A 531 12.44 12.87 -33.16
C ASN A 531 13.01 14.31 -33.15
N GLY A 532 12.32 15.25 -32.50
CA GLY A 532 12.69 16.67 -32.42
C GLY A 532 12.08 17.55 -33.52
N SER A 533 11.18 17.02 -34.35
CA SER A 533 10.47 17.73 -35.41
C SER A 533 8.97 17.75 -35.14
N THR A 534 8.34 18.90 -35.37
CA THR A 534 6.88 19.00 -35.37
C THR A 534 6.30 18.30 -36.61
N ASP A 535 5.57 17.21 -36.39
CA ASP A 535 4.80 16.50 -37.41
C ASP A 535 3.44 17.19 -37.70
N SER A 536 2.85 17.87 -36.71
CA SER A 536 1.55 18.55 -36.84
C SER A 536 1.40 19.76 -35.92
N THR A 537 0.80 20.85 -36.43
CA THR A 537 0.39 22.02 -35.65
C THR A 537 -1.13 22.11 -35.40
N ALA A 538 -1.90 21.11 -35.85
CA ALA A 538 -3.32 21.00 -35.50
C ALA A 538 -3.49 20.56 -34.04
N ALA A 539 -4.51 21.08 -33.35
CA ALA A 539 -4.79 20.77 -31.95
C ALA A 539 -5.12 19.27 -31.71
N ASN A 540 -5.99 18.69 -32.56
CA ASN A 540 -6.48 17.32 -32.43
C ASN A 540 -6.19 16.49 -33.72
N PRO A 541 -4.92 16.15 -34.01
CA PRO A 541 -4.51 15.50 -35.25
C PRO A 541 -4.70 13.98 -35.24
N THR A 542 -4.50 13.35 -36.40
CA THR A 542 -4.38 11.88 -36.53
C THR A 542 -3.00 11.51 -37.07
N PHE A 543 -2.38 10.46 -36.54
CA PHE A 543 -1.16 9.88 -37.09
C PHE A 543 -1.31 8.36 -37.32
N THR A 544 -0.59 7.81 -38.29
CA THR A 544 -0.60 6.36 -38.58
C THR A 544 0.81 5.79 -38.45
N TYR A 545 1.01 4.99 -37.42
CA TYR A 545 2.24 4.25 -37.19
C TYR A 545 2.24 2.96 -38.02
N THR A 546 3.28 2.74 -38.81
CA THR A 546 3.35 1.63 -39.78
C THR A 546 4.24 0.46 -39.35
N ALA A 547 4.87 0.54 -38.18
CA ALA A 547 5.73 -0.50 -37.61
C ALA A 547 5.40 -0.77 -36.13
N ASN A 548 5.80 -1.94 -35.64
CA ASN A 548 5.71 -2.28 -34.23
C ASN A 548 6.80 -1.53 -33.43
N GLY A 549 6.48 -1.10 -32.22
CA GLY A 549 7.35 -0.29 -31.37
C GLY A 549 6.60 0.33 -30.19
N THR A 550 7.33 1.01 -29.32
CA THR A 550 6.77 2.02 -28.41
C THR A 550 7.10 3.38 -28.99
N TYR A 551 6.11 4.25 -29.10
CA TYR A 551 6.28 5.63 -29.55
C TYR A 551 5.78 6.57 -28.45
N THR A 552 6.47 7.68 -28.21
CA THR A 552 5.95 8.77 -27.39
C THR A 552 5.55 9.92 -28.31
N ALA A 553 4.26 10.27 -28.26
CA ALA A 553 3.72 11.42 -28.95
C ALA A 553 3.67 12.60 -27.97
N THR A 554 4.48 13.62 -28.23
CA THR A 554 4.64 14.79 -27.37
C THR A 554 3.92 15.98 -27.99
N LEU A 555 2.93 16.51 -27.30
CA LEU A 555 2.38 17.83 -27.58
C LEU A 555 3.23 18.88 -26.85
N THR A 556 3.82 19.81 -27.58
CA THR A 556 4.33 21.08 -27.04
C THR A 556 3.26 22.17 -27.22
N VAL A 557 3.02 22.94 -26.17
CA VAL A 557 2.12 24.10 -26.16
C VAL A 557 2.94 25.34 -25.83
N SER A 558 2.89 26.36 -26.68
CA SER A 558 3.64 27.61 -26.49
C SER A 558 2.72 28.83 -26.53
N ASP A 559 2.92 29.77 -25.60
CA ASP A 559 2.19 31.04 -25.52
C ASP A 559 2.77 32.11 -26.47
N ASN A 560 2.29 33.35 -26.35
CA ASN A 560 2.85 34.50 -27.07
C ASN A 560 4.04 35.18 -26.36
N THR A 561 4.35 34.80 -25.11
CA THR A 561 5.42 35.39 -24.28
C THR A 561 6.76 34.67 -24.47
N GLY A 562 6.74 33.46 -25.05
CA GLY A 562 7.89 32.59 -25.26
C GLY A 562 8.01 31.45 -24.24
N ARG A 563 6.99 31.22 -23.40
CA ARG A 563 6.90 30.08 -22.49
C ARG A 563 6.22 28.90 -23.15
N SER A 564 6.54 27.71 -22.66
CA SER A 564 5.94 26.47 -23.13
C SER A 564 5.91 25.41 -22.05
N ALA A 565 5.02 24.43 -22.24
CA ALA A 565 5.01 23.17 -21.53
C ALA A 565 4.73 22.03 -22.52
N THR A 566 5.06 20.79 -22.15
CA THR A 566 4.67 19.61 -22.94
C THR A 566 3.72 18.69 -22.19
N ALA A 567 3.00 17.87 -22.93
CA ALA A 567 2.31 16.70 -22.43
C ALA A 567 2.51 15.53 -23.40
N SER A 568 2.88 14.38 -22.86
CA SER A 568 3.23 13.18 -23.62
C SER A 568 2.14 12.12 -23.53
N VAL A 569 2.01 11.29 -24.56
CA VAL A 569 1.25 10.03 -24.52
C VAL A 569 2.01 8.91 -25.21
N THR A 570 2.06 7.74 -24.58
CA THR A 570 2.72 6.54 -25.12
C THR A 570 1.76 5.72 -25.98
N ILE A 571 2.24 5.28 -27.14
CA ILE A 571 1.54 4.43 -28.10
C ILE A 571 2.32 3.11 -28.27
N ASP A 572 1.71 1.99 -27.91
CA ASP A 572 2.35 0.67 -27.87
C ASP A 572 1.82 -0.28 -28.95
N ILE A 573 2.69 -0.65 -29.91
CA ILE A 573 2.29 -1.25 -31.18
C ILE A 573 2.99 -2.59 -31.38
N GLY A 574 2.20 -3.64 -31.59
CA GLY A 574 2.68 -5.03 -31.66
C GLY A 574 3.27 -5.51 -30.33
N LYS A 575 2.85 -4.91 -29.21
CA LYS A 575 3.35 -5.22 -27.87
C LYS A 575 2.54 -6.34 -27.21
N PRO A 576 3.16 -7.09 -26.29
CA PRO A 576 2.44 -7.98 -25.42
C PRO A 576 1.38 -7.26 -24.59
N THR A 577 0.25 -7.93 -24.40
CA THR A 577 -0.80 -7.54 -23.45
C THR A 577 -1.08 -8.66 -22.46
N VAL A 578 -1.38 -8.30 -21.22
CA VAL A 578 -1.66 -9.24 -20.13
C VAL A 578 -3.08 -8.97 -19.59
N THR A 579 -3.81 -10.03 -19.27
CA THR A 579 -5.17 -9.96 -18.73
C THR A 579 -5.29 -10.92 -17.54
N LEU A 580 -5.60 -10.37 -16.38
CA LEU A 580 -5.92 -11.15 -15.17
C LEU A 580 -7.40 -11.53 -15.21
N ASN A 581 -7.69 -12.77 -15.61
CA ASN A 581 -9.07 -13.28 -15.70
C ASN A 581 -9.60 -13.70 -14.31
N LEU A 582 -8.73 -14.27 -13.49
CA LEU A 582 -8.98 -14.62 -12.10
C LEU A 582 -7.75 -14.27 -11.24
N PRO A 583 -7.93 -13.77 -10.00
CA PRO A 583 -9.22 -13.39 -9.40
C PRO A 583 -9.83 -12.15 -10.07
N VAL A 584 -11.16 -12.12 -10.21
CA VAL A 584 -11.87 -10.93 -10.71
C VAL A 584 -11.83 -9.80 -9.69
N ASN A 585 -11.56 -8.59 -10.16
CA ASN A 585 -11.52 -7.37 -9.34
C ASN A 585 -12.81 -7.20 -8.52
N GLY A 586 -12.71 -6.75 -7.27
CA GLY A 586 -13.82 -6.60 -6.32
C GLY A 586 -14.35 -7.89 -5.69
N ARG A 587 -13.82 -9.08 -6.03
CA ARG A 587 -14.27 -10.36 -5.46
C ARG A 587 -14.17 -10.36 -3.93
N VAL A 588 -15.20 -10.87 -3.26
CA VAL A 588 -15.18 -11.13 -1.81
C VAL A 588 -14.27 -12.32 -1.47
N PHE A 589 -13.43 -12.19 -0.45
CA PHE A 589 -12.52 -13.24 0.07
C PHE A 589 -12.33 -13.15 1.60
N SER A 590 -11.67 -14.15 2.19
CA SER A 590 -11.14 -14.10 3.55
C SER A 590 -9.62 -14.30 3.58
N PHE A 591 -8.94 -13.66 4.53
CA PHE A 591 -7.53 -13.93 4.80
C PHE A 591 -7.34 -15.41 5.20
N GLY A 592 -6.33 -16.06 4.63
CA GLY A 592 -6.18 -17.51 4.66
C GLY A 592 -6.91 -18.26 3.53
N ASP A 593 -7.70 -17.60 2.68
CA ASP A 593 -8.24 -18.22 1.46
C ASP A 593 -7.09 -18.55 0.48
N ALA A 594 -7.21 -19.71 -0.17
CA ALA A 594 -6.40 -20.10 -1.31
C ALA A 594 -7.05 -19.57 -2.60
N ILE A 595 -6.49 -18.50 -3.16
CA ILE A 595 -7.08 -17.74 -4.28
C ILE A 595 -6.59 -18.29 -5.62
N PRO A 596 -7.47 -18.90 -6.45
CA PRO A 596 -7.10 -19.34 -7.78
C PRO A 596 -6.87 -18.14 -8.70
N PHE A 597 -5.81 -18.22 -9.51
CA PHE A 597 -5.48 -17.23 -10.53
C PHE A 597 -5.46 -17.83 -11.95
N GLN A 598 -5.78 -16.99 -12.94
CA GLN A 598 -5.72 -17.33 -14.36
C GLN A 598 -5.39 -16.09 -15.19
N ILE A 599 -4.28 -16.13 -15.92
CA ILE A 599 -3.71 -15.04 -16.70
C ILE A 599 -3.70 -15.42 -18.17
N THR A 600 -4.11 -14.50 -19.03
CA THR A 600 -3.95 -14.59 -20.48
C THR A 600 -2.90 -13.58 -20.92
N VAL A 601 -1.91 -14.04 -21.67
CA VAL A 601 -0.93 -13.19 -22.35
C VAL A 601 -1.15 -13.32 -23.85
N ASN A 602 -1.14 -12.19 -24.55
CA ASN A 602 -1.09 -12.13 -26.00
C ASN A 602 0.17 -11.34 -26.39
N ASP A 603 1.25 -12.03 -26.78
CA ASP A 603 2.47 -11.41 -27.29
C ASP A 603 2.58 -11.62 -28.81
N PRO A 604 2.41 -10.57 -29.65
CA PRO A 604 2.56 -10.66 -31.10
C PRO A 604 3.95 -11.13 -31.58
N ASN A 605 4.95 -11.15 -30.69
CA ASN A 605 6.33 -11.50 -31.00
C ASN A 605 6.70 -12.92 -30.51
N ALA A 606 5.84 -13.59 -29.74
CA ALA A 606 6.06 -14.93 -29.25
C ALA A 606 5.27 -15.97 -30.07
N GLY A 607 5.93 -17.00 -30.58
CA GLY A 607 5.25 -18.12 -31.25
C GLY A 607 4.37 -18.95 -30.31
N THR A 608 4.77 -19.03 -29.04
CA THR A 608 4.01 -19.59 -27.90
C THR A 608 4.43 -18.83 -26.65
N VAL A 609 3.47 -18.49 -25.77
CA VAL A 609 3.78 -17.87 -24.47
C VAL A 609 4.43 -18.88 -23.54
N ASP A 610 5.61 -18.54 -23.01
CA ASP A 610 6.22 -19.26 -21.89
C ASP A 610 5.62 -18.80 -20.56
N CYS A 611 4.79 -19.64 -19.96
CA CYS A 611 4.17 -19.37 -18.65
C CYS A 611 5.18 -19.27 -17.50
N ASN A 612 6.43 -19.73 -17.66
CA ASN A 612 7.50 -19.52 -16.66
C ASN A 612 7.98 -18.06 -16.60
N ARG A 613 7.51 -17.20 -17.53
CA ARG A 613 7.77 -15.76 -17.59
C ARG A 613 6.54 -14.92 -17.22
N VAL A 614 5.49 -15.55 -16.71
CA VAL A 614 4.32 -14.91 -16.11
C VAL A 614 4.42 -15.04 -14.60
N LYS A 615 4.28 -13.93 -13.87
CA LYS A 615 4.26 -13.89 -12.40
C LYS A 615 2.97 -13.25 -11.91
N ILE A 616 2.47 -13.73 -10.77
CA ILE A 616 1.36 -13.17 -10.01
C ILE A 616 1.87 -12.85 -8.61
N THR A 617 1.62 -11.63 -8.15
CA THR A 617 2.01 -11.14 -6.81
C THR A 617 0.76 -10.86 -6.00
N TYR A 618 0.71 -11.35 -4.76
CA TYR A 618 -0.30 -10.94 -3.78
C TYR A 618 0.29 -9.88 -2.87
N ILE A 619 -0.44 -8.78 -2.76
CA ILE A 619 -0.12 -7.60 -1.96
C ILE A 619 -1.22 -7.46 -0.90
N LEU A 620 -0.83 -7.36 0.36
CA LEU A 620 -1.73 -6.94 1.44
C LEU A 620 -1.85 -5.42 1.36
N GLY A 621 -2.99 -4.91 0.91
CA GLY A 621 -3.29 -3.49 0.90
C GLY A 621 -3.99 -3.08 2.20
N HIS A 622 -3.60 -1.94 2.77
CA HIS A 622 -4.26 -1.36 3.93
C HIS A 622 -4.29 0.18 3.85
N ASP A 623 -5.49 0.74 4.10
CA ASP A 623 -5.86 2.13 3.81
C ASP A 623 -5.55 2.60 2.38
N SER A 624 -4.30 2.93 2.12
CA SER A 624 -3.80 3.60 0.92
C SER A 624 -2.36 3.22 0.55
N HIS A 625 -1.73 2.30 1.29
CA HIS A 625 -0.48 1.64 0.90
C HIS A 625 -0.61 0.13 1.12
N GLY A 626 0.46 -0.62 0.98
CA GLY A 626 0.44 -2.06 1.21
C GLY A 626 1.83 -2.65 1.14
N HIS A 627 1.90 -3.97 1.19
CA HIS A 627 3.15 -4.71 1.14
C HIS A 627 2.94 -5.95 0.23
N PRO A 628 3.84 -6.27 -0.72
CA PRO A 628 3.83 -7.57 -1.35
C PRO A 628 4.18 -8.61 -0.28
N ILE A 629 3.48 -9.75 -0.31
CA ILE A 629 3.57 -10.78 0.74
C ILE A 629 4.09 -12.11 0.19
N THR A 630 3.71 -12.45 -1.04
CA THR A 630 4.17 -13.66 -1.73
C THR A 630 3.86 -13.56 -3.23
N SER A 631 4.50 -14.41 -4.04
CA SER A 631 4.26 -14.49 -5.48
C SER A 631 4.41 -15.91 -6.03
N ALA A 632 3.81 -16.16 -7.19
CA ALA A 632 3.90 -17.42 -7.91
C ALA A 632 4.14 -17.19 -9.41
N THR A 633 4.68 -18.22 -10.07
CA THR A 633 4.97 -18.21 -11.50
C THR A 633 4.00 -19.14 -12.24
N GLY A 634 3.45 -18.69 -13.37
CA GLY A 634 2.57 -19.48 -14.24
C GLY A 634 1.43 -18.69 -14.86
N CYS A 635 0.79 -19.24 -15.90
CA CYS A 635 -0.44 -18.67 -16.47
C CYS A 635 -1.70 -19.05 -15.67
N SER A 636 -1.62 -20.00 -14.74
CA SER A 636 -2.73 -20.41 -13.87
C SER A 636 -2.21 -21.18 -12.66
N GLY A 637 -2.91 -21.06 -11.53
CA GLY A 637 -2.55 -21.75 -10.30
C GLY A 637 -3.36 -21.22 -9.12
N THR A 638 -2.76 -21.26 -7.92
CA THR A 638 -3.35 -20.75 -6.69
C THR A 638 -2.29 -19.99 -5.90
N ILE A 639 -2.63 -18.80 -5.40
CA ILE A 639 -1.87 -18.07 -4.38
C ILE A 639 -2.53 -18.34 -3.02
N GLN A 640 -1.74 -18.67 -2.01
CA GLN A 640 -2.22 -18.71 -0.64
C GLN A 640 -2.15 -17.30 -0.04
N THR A 641 -3.29 -16.73 0.37
CA THR A 641 -3.25 -15.49 1.16
C THR A 641 -2.78 -15.81 2.58
N THR A 642 -2.03 -14.89 3.19
CA THR A 642 -1.70 -14.96 4.62
C THR A 642 -2.96 -14.86 5.47
N VAL A 643 -2.91 -15.46 6.66
CA VAL A 643 -3.79 -15.06 7.75
C VAL A 643 -3.16 -13.81 8.36
N ASP A 644 -3.87 -12.68 8.32
CA ASP A 644 -3.38 -11.47 8.96
C ASP A 644 -3.39 -11.65 10.49
N GLY A 645 -2.30 -11.19 11.11
CA GLY A 645 -2.06 -11.21 12.55
C GLY A 645 -1.17 -10.06 13.00
N GLU A 646 -0.99 -9.04 12.16
CA GLU A 646 -0.40 -7.75 12.51
C GLU A 646 -1.50 -6.74 12.81
N HIS A 647 -2.43 -6.57 11.87
CA HIS A 647 -3.55 -5.66 12.00
C HIS A 647 -4.61 -6.21 12.96
N ASP A 648 -5.35 -5.32 13.62
CA ASP A 648 -6.55 -5.72 14.34
C ASP A 648 -7.72 -6.02 13.39
N SER A 649 -8.71 -6.78 13.87
CA SER A 649 -9.85 -7.26 13.06
C SER A 649 -10.79 -6.16 12.51
N ALA A 650 -10.54 -4.89 12.82
CA ALA A 650 -11.26 -3.74 12.33
C ALA A 650 -10.44 -2.82 11.41
N ALA A 651 -9.17 -3.13 11.16
CA ALA A 651 -8.33 -2.39 10.22
C ALA A 651 -8.86 -2.41 8.78
N ASN A 652 -8.42 -1.43 7.97
CA ASN A 652 -8.89 -1.21 6.60
C ASN A 652 -8.14 -2.08 5.58
N ILE A 653 -8.05 -3.39 5.84
CA ILE A 653 -7.23 -4.36 5.09
C ILE A 653 -7.98 -5.00 3.91
N PHE A 654 -7.27 -5.28 2.82
CA PHE A 654 -7.79 -5.92 1.60
C PHE A 654 -6.67 -6.60 0.80
N GLY A 655 -7.05 -7.47 -0.14
CA GLY A 655 -6.07 -8.19 -0.97
C GLY A 655 -5.94 -7.54 -2.35
N VAL A 656 -4.72 -7.35 -2.84
CA VAL A 656 -4.46 -6.89 -4.20
C VAL A 656 -3.67 -7.95 -4.96
N PHE A 657 -4.02 -8.15 -6.22
CA PHE A 657 -3.38 -9.09 -7.13
C PHE A 657 -2.85 -8.35 -8.36
N ASP A 658 -1.51 -8.35 -8.50
CA ASP A 658 -0.80 -7.82 -9.65
C ASP A 658 -0.26 -8.97 -10.51
N ALA A 659 -0.40 -8.86 -11.84
CA ALA A 659 -0.08 -9.92 -12.78
C ALA A 659 0.80 -9.39 -13.91
N GLU A 660 2.01 -9.93 -14.02
CA GLU A 660 3.06 -9.45 -14.92
C GLU A 660 3.49 -10.54 -15.94
N TYR A 661 3.91 -10.12 -17.13
CA TYR A 661 4.60 -10.96 -18.11
C TYR A 661 5.86 -10.27 -18.61
N THR A 662 7.00 -10.96 -18.57
CA THR A 662 8.27 -10.43 -19.08
C THR A 662 8.59 -11.06 -20.44
N PRO A 663 8.50 -10.33 -21.56
CA PRO A 663 8.71 -10.90 -22.90
C PRO A 663 10.11 -11.50 -23.08
N VAL A 664 10.26 -12.45 -24.01
CA VAL A 664 11.57 -13.06 -24.30
C VAL A 664 12.52 -11.99 -24.86
N GLY A 665 13.69 -11.84 -24.23
CA GLY A 665 14.65 -10.77 -24.56
C GLY A 665 14.37 -9.42 -23.90
N SER A 666 13.26 -9.27 -23.16
CA SER A 666 13.00 -8.11 -22.30
C SER A 666 13.50 -8.33 -20.87
N THR A 667 13.92 -7.24 -20.22
CA THR A 667 14.09 -7.15 -18.76
C THR A 667 12.90 -6.48 -18.07
N THR A 668 12.09 -5.72 -18.80
CA THR A 668 10.91 -5.01 -18.29
C THR A 668 9.66 -5.87 -18.51
N ALA A 669 8.81 -5.95 -17.49
CA ALA A 669 7.54 -6.67 -17.54
C ALA A 669 6.39 -5.79 -18.07
N VAL A 670 5.32 -6.44 -18.53
CA VAL A 670 4.04 -5.81 -18.86
C VAL A 670 3.02 -6.29 -17.82
N HIS A 671 2.33 -5.37 -17.17
CA HIS A 671 1.35 -5.68 -16.11
C HIS A 671 -0.08 -5.66 -16.65
N ALA A 672 -0.96 -6.47 -16.07
CA ALA A 672 -2.41 -6.36 -16.25
C ALA A 672 -3.00 -5.32 -15.28
N PRO A 673 -4.21 -4.78 -15.55
CA PRO A 673 -4.96 -4.03 -14.54
C PRO A 673 -5.19 -4.87 -13.29
N GLN A 674 -4.83 -4.31 -12.13
CA GLN A 674 -4.79 -5.01 -10.85
C GLN A 674 -6.19 -5.35 -10.31
N ALA A 675 -6.29 -6.47 -9.59
CA ALA A 675 -7.54 -6.92 -8.97
C ALA A 675 -7.52 -6.71 -7.45
N VAL A 676 -8.44 -5.86 -6.94
CA VAL A 676 -8.58 -5.54 -5.51
C VAL A 676 -9.74 -6.36 -4.91
N LEU A 677 -9.41 -7.39 -4.15
CA LEU A 677 -10.33 -8.31 -3.49
C LEU A 677 -10.79 -7.73 -2.15
N GLN A 678 -12.07 -7.88 -1.85
CA GLN A 678 -12.73 -7.25 -0.72
C GLN A 678 -12.84 -8.22 0.47
N PRO A 679 -12.47 -7.82 1.70
CA PRO A 679 -12.59 -8.70 2.86
C PRO A 679 -14.06 -9.06 3.10
N ARG A 680 -14.30 -10.29 3.58
CA ARG A 680 -15.65 -10.82 3.85
C ARG A 680 -16.41 -9.99 4.86
N THR A 681 -15.70 -9.42 5.84
CA THR A 681 -16.21 -8.45 6.83
C THR A 681 -15.46 -7.14 6.66
N ARG A 682 -16.16 -6.00 6.74
CA ARG A 682 -15.57 -4.66 6.71
C ARG A 682 -16.27 -3.75 7.71
N GLN A 683 -15.52 -2.85 8.33
CA GLN A 683 -16.10 -1.75 9.12
C GLN A 683 -16.76 -0.73 8.16
N ALA A 684 -17.76 -0.02 8.65
CA ALA A 684 -18.57 0.86 7.83
C ALA A 684 -17.89 2.20 7.56
N GLU A 685 -17.05 2.69 8.48
CA GLU A 685 -16.29 3.93 8.35
C GLU A 685 -15.25 3.89 7.22
N HIS A 686 -14.85 2.70 6.77
CA HIS A 686 -13.92 2.47 5.66
C HIS A 686 -14.56 2.68 4.28
N TYR A 687 -15.53 3.60 4.18
CA TYR A 687 -16.24 3.93 2.94
C TYR A 687 -15.34 4.75 1.99
N SER A 688 -15.55 4.58 0.68
CA SER A 688 -14.86 5.38 -0.35
C SER A 688 -15.54 6.72 -0.64
N ALA A 689 -16.86 6.83 -0.41
CA ALA A 689 -17.63 8.07 -0.47
C ALA A 689 -18.95 7.95 0.32
N GLN A 690 -19.52 9.08 0.74
CA GLN A 690 -20.71 9.15 1.58
C GLN A 690 -21.59 10.39 1.30
N GLN A 691 -22.83 10.36 1.78
CA GLN A 691 -23.71 11.52 1.92
C GLN A 691 -24.45 11.49 3.28
N GLY A 692 -24.42 12.62 3.99
CA GLY A 692 -25.20 12.92 5.20
C GLY A 692 -24.65 12.37 6.52
N VAL A 693 -23.88 11.29 6.48
CA VAL A 693 -23.39 10.58 7.68
C VAL A 693 -22.11 11.20 8.26
N THR A 694 -21.69 10.71 9.43
CA THR A 694 -20.40 11.05 10.06
C THR A 694 -19.85 9.86 10.83
N VAL A 695 -18.53 9.64 10.78
CA VAL A 695 -17.85 8.64 11.61
C VAL A 695 -17.83 9.12 13.06
N VAL A 696 -18.27 8.27 13.98
CA VAL A 696 -18.42 8.56 15.41
C VAL A 696 -17.63 7.56 16.26
N ALA A 697 -16.94 8.06 17.27
CA ALA A 697 -16.26 7.22 18.25
C ALA A 697 -17.28 6.45 19.10
N LYS A 698 -17.09 5.14 19.20
CA LYS A 698 -17.99 4.14 19.80
C LYS A 698 -17.17 3.08 20.54
N PRO A 699 -16.90 3.23 21.85
CA PRO A 699 -16.04 2.31 22.59
C PRO A 699 -16.52 0.84 22.63
N THR A 700 -17.77 0.56 22.24
CA THR A 700 -18.33 -0.80 22.14
C THR A 700 -18.48 -1.31 20.70
N ALA A 701 -18.03 -0.53 19.71
CA ALA A 701 -17.89 -0.94 18.33
C ALA A 701 -16.55 -1.66 18.08
N ASN A 702 -16.47 -2.44 17.02
CA ASN A 702 -15.22 -2.99 16.51
C ASN A 702 -14.36 -1.81 16.02
N GLY A 703 -13.05 -1.81 16.28
CA GLY A 703 -12.18 -0.67 15.95
C GLY A 703 -12.50 0.64 16.71
N GLY A 704 -13.47 0.62 17.62
CA GLY A 704 -13.85 1.79 18.43
C GLY A 704 -14.60 2.89 17.69
N ASN A 705 -15.06 2.67 16.45
CA ASN A 705 -15.78 3.65 15.63
C ASN A 705 -17.03 3.04 14.96
N ALA A 706 -17.90 3.90 14.43
CA ALA A 706 -19.02 3.49 13.58
C ALA A 706 -19.44 4.63 12.65
N VAL A 707 -20.24 4.34 11.63
CA VAL A 707 -20.97 5.36 10.87
C VAL A 707 -22.25 5.70 11.60
N GLY A 708 -22.40 6.97 11.99
CA GLY A 708 -23.54 7.47 12.75
C GLY A 708 -24.12 8.77 12.19
N TYR A 709 -25.06 9.33 12.95
CA TYR A 709 -25.95 10.45 12.54
C TYR A 709 -26.81 10.17 11.30
N ILE A 710 -26.90 8.90 10.86
CA ILE A 710 -27.64 8.46 9.67
C ILE A 710 -29.11 8.90 9.72
N GLU A 711 -29.54 9.71 8.75
CA GLU A 711 -30.94 10.07 8.50
C GLU A 711 -31.52 9.37 7.25
N ASN A 712 -32.78 9.65 6.92
CA ASN A 712 -33.46 9.03 5.76
C ASN A 712 -32.99 9.62 4.43
N GLY A 713 -32.37 8.79 3.59
CA GLY A 713 -31.86 9.15 2.26
C GLY A 713 -30.34 9.22 2.20
N ASP A 714 -29.67 9.07 3.34
CA ASP A 714 -28.22 9.03 3.47
C ASP A 714 -27.63 7.72 2.97
N TRP A 715 -26.33 7.74 2.67
CA TRP A 715 -25.64 6.56 2.15
C TRP A 715 -24.13 6.59 2.38
N ILE A 716 -23.54 5.40 2.40
CA ILE A 716 -22.11 5.16 2.24
C ILE A 716 -21.89 4.24 1.03
N SER A 717 -20.68 4.26 0.47
CA SER A 717 -20.34 3.48 -0.72
C SER A 717 -18.93 2.92 -0.67
N PHE A 718 -18.73 1.80 -1.35
CA PHE A 718 -17.46 1.09 -1.47
C PHE A 718 -17.25 0.66 -2.92
N THR A 719 -16.01 0.71 -3.40
CA THR A 719 -15.64 0.24 -4.74
C THR A 719 -14.18 -0.24 -4.75
N PRO A 720 -13.82 -1.29 -5.51
CA PRO A 720 -14.67 -2.15 -6.34
C PRO A 720 -15.31 -3.30 -5.54
N TYR A 721 -16.54 -3.68 -5.87
CA TYR A 721 -17.18 -4.91 -5.37
C TYR A 721 -17.72 -5.78 -6.51
N ASN A 722 -17.53 -7.08 -6.38
CA ASN A 722 -18.09 -8.14 -7.23
C ASN A 722 -18.66 -9.22 -6.30
N LEU A 723 -19.99 -9.27 -6.24
CA LEU A 723 -20.74 -10.07 -5.26
C LEU A 723 -21.12 -11.45 -5.80
N SER A 724 -20.45 -11.95 -6.85
CA SER A 724 -20.72 -13.28 -7.39
C SER A 724 -20.57 -14.36 -6.33
N GLY A 725 -21.63 -15.15 -6.11
CA GLY A 725 -21.72 -16.16 -5.05
C GLY A 725 -22.25 -15.67 -3.69
N VAL A 726 -22.41 -14.36 -3.48
CA VAL A 726 -23.01 -13.81 -2.24
C VAL A 726 -24.50 -14.10 -2.17
N THR A 727 -25.00 -14.65 -1.07
CA THR A 727 -26.43 -14.97 -0.86
C THR A 727 -27.08 -14.18 0.28
N SER A 728 -26.29 -13.69 1.23
CA SER A 728 -26.78 -12.79 2.28
C SER A 728 -25.69 -11.85 2.78
N PHE A 729 -26.11 -10.79 3.45
CA PHE A 729 -25.25 -9.90 4.23
C PHE A 729 -25.80 -9.80 5.66
N THR A 730 -24.91 -9.62 6.62
CA THR A 730 -25.25 -9.29 8.01
C THR A 730 -24.56 -7.98 8.37
N ALA A 731 -25.29 -7.07 8.99
CA ALA A 731 -24.79 -5.78 9.45
C ALA A 731 -24.97 -5.66 10.98
N ARG A 732 -23.95 -5.14 11.67
CA ARG A 732 -23.99 -4.87 13.12
C ARG A 732 -24.33 -3.42 13.35
N VAL A 733 -25.46 -3.18 14.00
CA VAL A 733 -26.14 -1.87 14.10
C VAL A 733 -26.59 -1.58 15.53
N ALA A 734 -26.70 -0.31 15.89
CA ALA A 734 -27.25 0.16 17.16
C ALA A 734 -28.32 1.24 16.91
N SER A 735 -29.40 1.26 17.69
CA SER A 735 -30.46 2.26 17.52
C SER A 735 -31.19 2.54 18.83
N ALA A 736 -31.16 3.81 19.25
CA ALA A 736 -32.12 4.37 20.19
C ALA A 736 -33.23 5.19 19.48
N GLY A 737 -33.19 5.26 18.14
CA GLY A 737 -34.21 5.90 17.32
C GLY A 737 -35.39 4.98 17.03
N ALA A 738 -36.12 5.26 15.95
CA ALA A 738 -37.22 4.42 15.47
C ALA A 738 -36.75 3.17 14.70
N GLY A 739 -35.44 3.01 14.50
CA GLY A 739 -34.89 2.06 13.52
C GLY A 739 -35.10 2.56 12.08
N GLY A 740 -35.07 1.64 11.13
CA GLY A 740 -35.22 1.93 9.71
C GLY A 740 -34.94 0.71 8.83
N THR A 741 -34.45 0.94 7.62
CA THR A 741 -34.12 -0.09 6.64
C THR A 741 -32.77 0.22 6.00
N LEU A 742 -31.87 -0.76 6.04
CA LEU A 742 -30.60 -0.78 5.32
C LEU A 742 -30.81 -1.50 3.98
N THR A 743 -30.58 -0.80 2.86
CA THR A 743 -30.61 -1.39 1.52
C THR A 743 -29.21 -1.44 0.92
N LEU A 744 -28.83 -2.60 0.37
CA LEU A 744 -27.68 -2.72 -0.51
C LEU A 744 -28.11 -2.38 -1.93
N ARG A 745 -27.35 -1.53 -2.63
CA ARG A 745 -27.65 -1.07 -3.99
C ARG A 745 -26.47 -1.18 -4.93
N ALA A 746 -26.80 -1.41 -6.20
CA ALA A 746 -25.83 -1.60 -7.27
C ALA A 746 -25.53 -0.28 -8.02
N GLY A 747 -24.25 0.09 -8.12
CA GLY A 747 -23.74 1.14 -9.01
C GLY A 747 -23.95 2.58 -8.55
N SER A 748 -25.09 2.91 -7.93
CA SER A 748 -25.37 4.22 -7.35
C SER A 748 -26.33 4.13 -6.14
N ALA A 749 -26.42 5.21 -5.36
CA ALA A 749 -27.39 5.33 -4.27
C ALA A 749 -28.86 5.23 -4.73
N THR A 750 -29.14 5.52 -6.01
CA THR A 750 -30.47 5.36 -6.64
C THR A 750 -30.62 4.04 -7.41
N GLY A 751 -29.56 3.25 -7.53
CA GLY A 751 -29.51 2.03 -8.32
C GLY A 751 -30.32 0.87 -7.74
N THR A 752 -30.33 -0.24 -8.48
CA THR A 752 -31.09 -1.46 -8.16
C THR A 752 -30.81 -1.94 -6.75
N VAL A 753 -31.86 -2.17 -5.96
CA VAL A 753 -31.75 -2.80 -4.65
C VAL A 753 -31.39 -4.27 -4.85
N ILE A 754 -30.24 -4.67 -4.34
CA ILE A 754 -29.69 -6.03 -4.41
C ILE A 754 -29.75 -6.76 -3.07
N GLY A 755 -30.04 -6.05 -1.96
CA GLY A 755 -30.27 -6.65 -0.66
C GLY A 755 -30.99 -5.69 0.29
N THR A 756 -31.66 -6.21 1.31
CA THR A 756 -32.42 -5.38 2.28
C THR A 756 -32.46 -6.05 3.65
N ALA A 757 -32.23 -5.28 4.72
CA ALA A 757 -32.39 -5.69 6.10
C ALA A 757 -33.14 -4.61 6.89
N THR A 758 -34.12 -5.01 7.70
CA THR A 758 -34.84 -4.12 8.60
C THR A 758 -34.05 -3.93 9.89
N VAL A 759 -33.86 -2.68 10.31
CA VAL A 759 -33.25 -2.32 11.59
C VAL A 759 -34.36 -1.95 12.57
N ALA A 760 -34.52 -2.75 13.62
CA ALA A 760 -35.39 -2.42 14.75
C ALA A 760 -34.61 -1.56 15.79
N PRO A 761 -35.31 -0.79 16.66
CA PRO A 761 -34.69 -0.19 17.84
C PRO A 761 -34.01 -1.27 18.69
N THR A 762 -32.73 -1.10 18.99
CA THR A 762 -31.93 -2.06 19.76
C THR A 762 -31.94 -1.77 21.27
N GLY A 763 -32.37 -0.57 21.65
CA GLY A 763 -32.49 -0.10 23.03
C GLY A 763 -31.46 0.96 23.44
N GLY A 764 -30.47 1.26 22.58
CA GLY A 764 -29.44 2.25 22.88
C GLY A 764 -28.43 2.44 21.75
N TRP A 765 -27.77 3.60 21.72
CA TRP A 765 -26.70 3.93 20.76
C TRP A 765 -25.37 3.18 20.98
N GLU A 766 -25.27 2.39 22.05
CA GLU A 766 -24.16 1.45 22.35
C GLU A 766 -24.68 0.00 22.48
N THR A 767 -25.93 -0.26 22.06
CA THR A 767 -26.56 -1.58 22.17
C THR A 767 -26.60 -2.22 20.80
N TRP A 768 -25.59 -3.04 20.49
CA TRP A 768 -25.41 -3.61 19.16
C TRP A 768 -26.25 -4.87 18.93
N ALA A 769 -26.87 -4.95 17.76
CA ALA A 769 -27.56 -6.13 17.26
C ALA A 769 -27.14 -6.42 15.81
N ASN A 770 -27.19 -7.69 15.42
CA ASN A 770 -26.96 -8.09 14.03
C ASN A 770 -28.30 -8.16 13.28
N VAL A 771 -28.37 -7.52 12.11
CA VAL A 771 -29.48 -7.63 11.17
C VAL A 771 -29.00 -8.31 9.89
N THR A 772 -29.80 -9.21 9.32
CA THR A 772 -29.41 -10.01 8.14
C THR A 772 -30.41 -9.80 7.01
N GLY A 773 -29.90 -9.70 5.78
CA GLY A 773 -30.70 -9.60 4.57
C GLY A 773 -30.18 -10.51 3.46
N THR A 774 -31.07 -11.06 2.65
CA THR A 774 -30.68 -11.82 1.45
C THR A 774 -30.07 -10.89 0.40
N VAL A 775 -29.12 -11.40 -0.37
CA VAL A 775 -28.49 -10.70 -1.51
C VAL A 775 -28.86 -11.40 -2.81
N THR A 776 -29.20 -10.62 -3.82
CA THR A 776 -29.30 -11.01 -5.23
C THR A 776 -28.14 -10.35 -5.97
N PRO A 777 -27.02 -11.06 -6.24
CA PRO A 777 -25.83 -10.44 -6.81
C PRO A 777 -26.08 -9.75 -8.16
N PRO A 778 -25.58 -8.52 -8.36
CA PRO A 778 -25.47 -7.96 -9.70
C PRO A 778 -24.33 -8.64 -10.47
N SER A 779 -24.37 -8.56 -11.80
CA SER A 779 -23.36 -9.13 -12.67
C SER A 779 -22.11 -8.24 -12.75
N GLY A 780 -20.93 -8.80 -12.41
CA GLY A 780 -19.64 -8.15 -12.63
C GLY A 780 -19.18 -7.26 -11.47
N THR A 781 -18.24 -6.38 -11.78
CA THR A 781 -17.52 -5.53 -10.80
C THR A 781 -18.00 -4.09 -10.90
N GLN A 782 -18.35 -3.49 -9.77
CA GLN A 782 -19.04 -2.20 -9.69
C GLN A 782 -18.97 -1.60 -8.28
N ALA A 783 -19.44 -0.37 -8.10
CA ALA A 783 -19.66 0.19 -6.77
C ALA A 783 -20.83 -0.50 -6.04
N LEU A 784 -20.67 -0.64 -4.72
CA LEU A 784 -21.68 -1.07 -3.76
C LEU A 784 -22.09 0.14 -2.92
N TYR A 785 -23.40 0.37 -2.78
CA TYR A 785 -23.94 1.42 -1.91
C TYR A 785 -24.74 0.79 -0.77
N LEU A 786 -24.53 1.29 0.44
CA LEU A 786 -25.38 1.02 1.61
C LEU A 786 -26.21 2.28 1.81
N VAL A 787 -27.52 2.18 1.55
CA VAL A 787 -28.45 3.33 1.58
C VAL A 787 -29.48 3.14 2.68
N PHE A 788 -29.63 4.18 3.50
CA PHE A 788 -30.38 4.18 4.73
C PHE A 788 -31.72 4.90 4.56
N THR A 789 -32.81 4.29 5.04
CA THR A 789 -34.17 4.82 4.88
C THR A 789 -35.01 4.57 6.13
N GLY A 790 -35.96 5.45 6.45
CA GLY A 790 -36.72 5.38 7.69
C GLY A 790 -37.57 6.62 7.97
N GLY A 791 -37.72 6.93 9.26
CA GLY A 791 -38.46 8.10 9.74
C GLY A 791 -37.65 9.41 9.66
N ALA A 792 -38.10 10.42 10.41
CA ALA A 792 -37.35 11.67 10.60
C ALA A 792 -36.42 11.58 11.82
N GLY A 793 -35.24 12.20 11.73
CA GLY A 793 -34.18 12.10 12.72
C GLY A 793 -33.33 10.84 12.56
N SER A 794 -32.31 10.70 13.41
CA SER A 794 -31.31 9.63 13.31
C SER A 794 -31.91 8.23 13.48
N LEU A 795 -31.64 7.34 12.53
CA LEU A 795 -32.28 6.04 12.37
C LEU A 795 -31.59 4.95 13.20
N PHE A 796 -30.30 4.76 12.96
CA PHE A 796 -29.41 3.76 13.57
C PHE A 796 -27.96 4.14 13.27
N ASP A 797 -27.02 3.70 14.10
CA ASP A 797 -25.59 3.70 13.78
C ASP A 797 -25.21 2.33 13.19
N LEU A 798 -24.25 2.29 12.27
CA LEU A 798 -23.73 1.10 11.59
C LEU A 798 -22.24 0.94 11.89
N ASP A 799 -21.85 -0.18 12.51
CA ASP A 799 -20.48 -0.51 12.86
C ASP A 799 -19.80 -1.31 11.74
N SER A 800 -20.33 -2.49 11.41
CA SER A 800 -19.72 -3.39 10.44
C SER A 800 -20.75 -4.08 9.57
N PHE A 801 -20.29 -4.60 8.43
CA PHE A 801 -21.06 -5.53 7.61
C PHE A 801 -20.19 -6.70 7.14
N SER A 802 -20.82 -7.86 6.97
CA SER A 802 -20.19 -9.09 6.53
C SER A 802 -21.03 -9.81 5.49
N PHE A 803 -20.40 -10.36 4.46
CA PHE A 803 -21.05 -11.11 3.39
C PHE A 803 -20.99 -12.62 3.64
N THR A 804 -22.15 -13.26 3.62
CA THR A 804 -22.25 -14.70 3.47
C THR A 804 -22.28 -15.02 1.98
N SER A 805 -21.17 -15.56 1.47
CA SER A 805 -21.23 -16.36 0.24
C SER A 805 -22.06 -17.61 0.51
N GLY A 806 -23.04 -17.86 -0.35
CA GLY A 806 -23.63 -19.19 -0.41
C GLY A 806 -22.61 -20.16 -0.96
N THR A 807 -22.96 -21.44 -0.97
CA THR A 807 -22.24 -22.43 -1.77
C THR A 807 -22.42 -22.10 -3.25
N GLY A 808 -21.46 -21.32 -3.79
CA GLY A 808 -21.22 -21.25 -5.22
C GLY A 808 -21.04 -22.67 -5.79
N PRO A 809 -21.24 -22.88 -7.10
CA PRO A 809 -21.19 -24.21 -7.69
C PRO A 809 -19.90 -24.93 -7.25
N PRO A 810 -20.01 -26.11 -6.63
CA PRO A 810 -18.91 -26.68 -5.87
C PRO A 810 -17.70 -26.96 -6.77
N PRO A 811 -16.48 -27.02 -6.21
CA PRO A 811 -15.35 -27.65 -6.89
C PRO A 811 -15.80 -29.04 -7.38
N THR A 812 -15.81 -29.23 -8.70
CA THR A 812 -16.50 -30.37 -9.32
C THR A 812 -15.80 -31.68 -8.96
N GLY A 813 -16.34 -32.39 -7.98
CA GLY A 813 -15.79 -33.63 -7.46
C GLY A 813 -16.85 -34.47 -6.74
N THR A 814 -16.67 -35.78 -6.78
CA THR A 814 -17.52 -36.75 -6.08
C THR A 814 -17.25 -36.67 -4.57
N ASN A 815 -18.29 -36.80 -3.73
CA ASN A 815 -18.07 -37.07 -2.30
C ASN A 815 -17.52 -38.51 -2.16
N LEU A 816 -16.21 -38.62 -1.97
CA LEU A 816 -15.44 -39.84 -1.85
C LEU A 816 -15.76 -40.62 -0.57
N ALA A 817 -16.33 -39.99 0.46
CA ALA A 817 -16.72 -40.64 1.71
C ALA A 817 -18.14 -41.24 1.67
N LEU A 818 -18.97 -40.88 0.70
CA LEU A 818 -20.38 -41.27 0.63
C LEU A 818 -20.56 -42.79 0.62
N ASN A 819 -21.32 -43.31 1.60
CA ASN A 819 -21.61 -44.73 1.83
C ASN A 819 -20.37 -45.64 1.94
N LYS A 820 -19.23 -45.08 2.38
CA LYS A 820 -17.99 -45.84 2.60
C LYS A 820 -17.94 -46.49 4.00
N PRO A 821 -17.06 -47.49 4.20
CA PRO A 821 -16.79 -48.03 5.53
C PRO A 821 -16.22 -46.94 6.46
N ALA A 822 -16.99 -46.58 7.48
CA ALA A 822 -16.58 -45.66 8.54
C ALA A 822 -16.44 -46.38 9.88
N THR A 823 -15.42 -46.03 10.66
CA THR A 823 -15.19 -46.54 12.01
C THR A 823 -14.86 -45.39 12.96
N ALA A 824 -15.06 -45.59 14.26
CA ALA A 824 -14.80 -44.59 15.28
C ALA A 824 -14.15 -45.21 16.51
N SER A 825 -13.50 -44.39 17.34
CA SER A 825 -12.94 -44.80 18.64
C SER A 825 -14.01 -45.26 19.62
N SER A 826 -15.23 -44.74 19.50
CA SER A 826 -16.39 -45.12 20.30
C SER A 826 -17.70 -44.69 19.62
N VAL A 827 -18.82 -45.16 20.16
CA VAL A 827 -20.16 -44.62 19.90
C VAL A 827 -20.87 -44.34 21.23
N GLU A 828 -21.66 -43.27 21.30
CA GLU A 828 -22.53 -42.93 22.44
C GLU A 828 -23.54 -44.07 22.71
N SER A 829 -24.12 -44.61 21.64
CA SER A 829 -24.98 -45.79 21.67
C SER A 829 -25.05 -46.45 20.28
N ALA A 830 -25.65 -47.63 20.19
CA ALA A 830 -25.94 -48.29 18.92
C ALA A 830 -26.87 -47.48 17.97
N ALA A 831 -27.53 -46.42 18.45
CA ALA A 831 -28.35 -45.52 17.62
C ALA A 831 -27.53 -44.47 16.84
N TYR A 832 -26.25 -44.26 17.18
CA TYR A 832 -25.39 -43.22 16.59
C TYR A 832 -24.08 -43.79 16.00
N PRO A 833 -24.16 -44.74 15.04
CA PRO A 833 -22.99 -45.42 14.49
C PRO A 833 -22.12 -44.50 13.62
N ALA A 834 -20.84 -44.84 13.44
CA ALA A 834 -19.93 -44.07 12.57
C ALA A 834 -20.42 -43.96 11.11
N SER A 835 -21.18 -44.95 10.62
CA SER A 835 -21.80 -44.92 9.28
C SER A 835 -22.83 -43.79 9.12
N ALA A 836 -23.45 -43.34 10.20
CA ALA A 836 -24.47 -42.30 10.21
C ALA A 836 -23.91 -40.87 10.11
N ALA A 837 -22.61 -40.72 9.83
CA ALA A 837 -21.99 -39.46 9.40
C ALA A 837 -21.55 -39.50 7.92
N VAL A 838 -21.69 -40.63 7.22
CA VAL A 838 -21.23 -40.79 5.82
C VAL A 838 -22.34 -41.24 4.87
N ASP A 839 -23.59 -41.19 5.31
CA ASP A 839 -24.80 -41.49 4.53
C ASP A 839 -25.35 -40.27 3.75
N ALA A 840 -24.79 -39.08 3.99
CA ALA A 840 -25.22 -37.77 3.51
C ALA A 840 -26.66 -37.35 3.92
N SER A 841 -27.11 -37.81 5.09
CA SER A 841 -28.34 -37.34 5.74
C SER A 841 -28.01 -36.39 6.89
N THR A 842 -28.70 -35.25 6.96
CA THR A 842 -28.59 -34.29 8.07
C THR A 842 -29.55 -34.60 9.23
N THR A 843 -30.19 -35.76 9.24
CA THR A 843 -31.12 -36.22 10.30
C THR A 843 -30.62 -37.47 11.04
N THR A 844 -29.54 -38.08 10.56
CA THR A 844 -28.77 -39.16 11.18
C THR A 844 -27.42 -38.61 11.62
N ARG A 845 -26.81 -39.17 12.68
CA ARG A 845 -25.53 -38.67 13.22
C ARG A 845 -24.67 -39.79 13.79
N TRP A 846 -23.35 -39.67 13.66
CA TRP A 846 -22.42 -40.32 14.59
C TRP A 846 -22.37 -39.51 15.90
N SER A 847 -22.12 -40.18 17.03
CA SER A 847 -21.86 -39.54 18.32
C SER A 847 -20.86 -40.37 19.13
N SER A 848 -19.87 -39.75 19.77
CA SER A 848 -18.83 -40.44 20.56
C SER A 848 -19.19 -40.63 22.04
N ALA A 849 -18.43 -41.45 22.75
CA ALA A 849 -18.36 -41.40 24.21
C ALA A 849 -17.85 -40.02 24.70
N PHE A 850 -18.23 -39.63 25.92
CA PHE A 850 -18.09 -38.26 26.43
C PHE A 850 -16.72 -38.02 27.09
N SER A 851 -15.64 -38.26 26.34
CA SER A 851 -14.25 -38.05 26.77
C SER A 851 -13.39 -37.54 25.62
N ASP A 852 -12.12 -37.22 25.91
CA ASP A 852 -11.12 -36.76 24.94
C ASP A 852 -9.86 -37.62 25.06
N PRO A 853 -9.15 -37.90 23.94
CA PRO A 853 -9.54 -37.65 22.56
C PRO A 853 -10.54 -38.69 22.03
N GLN A 854 -11.25 -38.37 20.94
CA GLN A 854 -12.10 -39.30 20.19
C GLN A 854 -11.91 -39.08 18.69
N TRP A 855 -12.25 -40.07 17.86
CA TRP A 855 -12.12 -39.94 16.41
C TRP A 855 -13.18 -40.72 15.63
N ILE A 856 -13.44 -40.26 14.42
CA ILE A 856 -14.12 -40.97 13.34
C ILE A 856 -13.23 -40.97 12.10
N GLN A 857 -13.17 -42.10 11.40
CA GLN A 857 -12.41 -42.24 10.15
C GLN A 857 -13.22 -42.96 9.07
N VAL A 858 -12.87 -42.72 7.81
CA VAL A 858 -13.49 -43.34 6.63
C VAL A 858 -12.42 -43.98 5.73
N ASP A 859 -12.70 -45.16 5.21
CA ASP A 859 -11.92 -45.82 4.14
C ASP A 859 -12.52 -45.46 2.78
N LEU A 860 -11.84 -44.61 2.01
CA LEU A 860 -12.29 -44.20 0.68
C LEU A 860 -12.28 -45.37 -0.33
N GLY A 861 -11.66 -46.51 0.01
CA GLY A 861 -11.59 -47.75 -0.78
C GLY A 861 -10.47 -47.76 -1.83
N ALA A 862 -9.96 -46.59 -2.20
CA ALA A 862 -8.81 -46.37 -3.08
C ALA A 862 -8.04 -45.13 -2.61
N THR A 863 -6.83 -44.91 -3.16
CA THR A 863 -6.07 -43.68 -2.92
C THR A 863 -6.57 -42.58 -3.86
N TYR A 864 -6.91 -41.42 -3.29
CA TYR A 864 -7.34 -40.21 -4.01
C TYR A 864 -6.49 -39.02 -3.56
N THR A 865 -6.35 -38.00 -4.40
CA THR A 865 -5.82 -36.70 -3.97
C THR A 865 -6.96 -35.86 -3.42
N ILE A 866 -7.10 -35.80 -2.09
CA ILE A 866 -8.18 -35.05 -1.45
C ILE A 866 -7.85 -33.55 -1.41
N ASN A 867 -8.86 -32.72 -1.72
CA ASN A 867 -8.75 -31.26 -1.77
C ASN A 867 -9.71 -30.51 -0.82
N ARG A 868 -10.71 -31.20 -0.27
CA ARG A 868 -11.69 -30.62 0.66
C ARG A 868 -12.26 -31.70 1.59
N VAL A 869 -12.44 -31.34 2.85
CA VAL A 869 -13.19 -32.14 3.85
C VAL A 869 -14.25 -31.24 4.46
N ARG A 870 -15.52 -31.60 4.33
CA ARG A 870 -16.64 -30.81 4.88
C ARG A 870 -17.28 -31.57 6.02
N LEU A 871 -17.43 -30.91 7.16
CA LEU A 871 -18.06 -31.45 8.36
C LEU A 871 -19.33 -30.67 8.67
N VAL A 872 -20.39 -31.37 9.06
CA VAL A 872 -21.58 -30.75 9.65
C VAL A 872 -21.77 -31.35 11.05
N TRP A 873 -21.49 -30.55 12.07
CA TRP A 873 -21.62 -30.92 13.48
C TRP A 873 -23.06 -30.82 13.97
N GLU A 874 -23.37 -31.62 14.99
CA GLU A 874 -24.52 -31.41 15.86
C GLU A 874 -24.19 -30.34 16.93
N ALA A 875 -25.13 -30.01 17.83
CA ALA A 875 -24.87 -29.08 18.94
C ALA A 875 -23.68 -29.52 19.83
N ALA A 876 -23.35 -30.80 19.87
CA ALA A 876 -22.16 -31.34 20.52
C ALA A 876 -20.98 -31.49 19.52
N TYR A 877 -20.09 -30.48 19.48
CA TYR A 877 -19.00 -30.38 18.51
C TYR A 877 -17.59 -30.30 19.15
N GLY A 878 -16.54 -30.39 18.32
CA GLY A 878 -15.15 -30.21 18.73
C GLY A 878 -14.68 -28.76 18.69
N SER A 879 -14.32 -28.18 19.83
CA SER A 879 -13.65 -26.86 19.91
C SER A 879 -12.18 -26.92 19.46
N ALA A 880 -11.55 -28.10 19.52
CA ALA A 880 -10.30 -28.39 18.83
C ALA A 880 -10.29 -29.81 18.26
N TYR A 881 -9.82 -29.95 17.02
CA TYR A 881 -9.68 -31.24 16.33
C TYR A 881 -8.64 -31.17 15.22
N GLN A 882 -8.28 -32.33 14.67
CA GLN A 882 -7.36 -32.45 13.53
C GLN A 882 -7.99 -33.24 12.40
N ILE A 883 -7.78 -32.79 11.16
CA ILE A 883 -8.00 -33.58 9.96
C ILE A 883 -6.70 -34.32 9.68
N GLN A 884 -6.75 -35.65 9.75
CA GLN A 884 -5.62 -36.53 9.57
C GLN A 884 -5.84 -37.45 8.36
N THR A 885 -4.77 -37.77 7.65
CA THR A 885 -4.79 -38.60 6.45
C THR A 885 -3.83 -39.78 6.61
N SER A 886 -4.14 -40.90 5.95
CA SER A 886 -3.32 -42.11 6.00
C SER A 886 -3.45 -42.97 4.73
N PRO A 887 -2.35 -43.52 4.20
CA PRO A 887 -2.40 -44.49 3.10
C PRO A 887 -2.79 -45.90 3.58
N ASN A 888 -2.69 -46.20 4.89
CA ASN A 888 -2.79 -47.56 5.44
C ASN A 888 -3.75 -47.71 6.64
N GLY A 889 -4.36 -46.61 7.12
CA GLY A 889 -5.28 -46.58 8.25
C GLY A 889 -4.62 -46.67 9.63
N THR A 890 -3.29 -46.80 9.71
CA THR A 890 -2.55 -47.01 10.97
C THR A 890 -1.48 -45.95 11.23
N THR A 891 -0.79 -45.48 10.19
CA THR A 891 0.18 -44.37 10.23
C THR A 891 -0.51 -43.10 9.75
N TRP A 892 -0.60 -42.09 10.60
CA TRP A 892 -1.41 -40.89 10.34
C TRP A 892 -0.57 -39.62 10.29
N THR A 893 -0.85 -38.78 9.28
CA THR A 893 -0.26 -37.44 9.12
C THR A 893 -1.36 -36.41 9.30
N THR A 894 -1.11 -35.34 10.06
CA THR A 894 -2.07 -34.23 10.21
C THR A 894 -2.03 -33.34 8.97
N ALA A 895 -3.15 -33.24 8.27
CA ALA A 895 -3.33 -32.40 7.09
C ALA A 895 -3.88 -31.00 7.44
N ARG A 896 -4.61 -30.88 8.55
CA ARG A 896 -5.06 -29.59 9.12
C ARG A 896 -5.30 -29.74 10.63
N SER A 897 -4.97 -28.70 11.41
CA SER A 897 -5.37 -28.57 12.82
C SER A 897 -6.36 -27.42 12.97
N ILE A 898 -7.40 -27.60 13.78
CA ILE A 898 -8.45 -26.63 14.05
C ILE A 898 -8.51 -26.41 15.57
N THR A 899 -8.56 -25.15 15.98
CA THR A 899 -8.64 -24.70 17.38
C THR A 899 -9.55 -23.48 17.46
N GLY A 900 -10.44 -23.40 18.46
CA GLY A 900 -11.44 -22.34 18.53
C GLY A 900 -12.64 -22.58 17.61
N GLY A 901 -12.91 -23.84 17.25
CA GLY A 901 -14.09 -24.21 16.47
C GLY A 901 -15.39 -23.78 17.17
N ASN A 902 -16.41 -23.47 16.39
CA ASN A 902 -17.70 -22.91 16.82
C ASN A 902 -18.91 -23.83 16.52
N GLY A 903 -18.69 -24.95 15.82
CA GLY A 903 -19.74 -25.90 15.46
C GLY A 903 -20.55 -25.44 14.24
N GLY A 904 -21.57 -26.22 13.87
CA GLY A 904 -22.27 -26.04 12.60
C GLY A 904 -21.48 -26.65 11.45
N GLU A 905 -21.17 -25.87 10.40
CA GLU A 905 -20.49 -26.35 9.19
C GLU A 905 -19.02 -25.90 9.12
N ASP A 906 -18.10 -26.86 9.12
CA ASP A 906 -16.67 -26.62 8.88
C ASP A 906 -16.28 -27.12 7.47
N ASP A 907 -16.22 -26.23 6.49
CA ASP A 907 -15.78 -26.54 5.13
C ASP A 907 -14.27 -26.36 4.95
N ASN A 908 -13.51 -27.44 5.15
CA ASN A 908 -12.05 -27.43 5.13
C ASN A 908 -11.52 -27.68 3.70
N THR A 909 -11.60 -26.65 2.85
CA THR A 909 -10.99 -26.64 1.51
C THR A 909 -9.46 -26.51 1.54
N GLY A 910 -8.82 -26.58 0.36
CA GLY A 910 -7.39 -26.29 0.20
C GLY A 910 -6.47 -27.40 0.74
N LEU A 911 -6.96 -28.62 0.89
CA LEU A 911 -6.13 -29.77 1.22
C LEU A 911 -5.33 -30.20 -0.01
N ASN A 912 -4.21 -30.88 0.19
CA ASN A 912 -3.46 -31.53 -0.88
C ASN A 912 -2.77 -32.79 -0.33
N ALA A 913 -3.54 -33.87 -0.20
CA ALA A 913 -3.04 -35.13 0.37
C ALA A 913 -3.49 -36.32 -0.47
N SER A 914 -2.52 -37.06 -1.02
CA SER A 914 -2.78 -38.35 -1.66
C SER A 914 -2.98 -39.41 -0.57
N THR A 915 -4.20 -39.92 -0.43
CA THR A 915 -4.59 -40.72 0.74
C THR A 915 -5.75 -41.68 0.47
N ARG A 916 -5.86 -42.72 1.30
CA ARG A 916 -6.99 -43.68 1.26
C ARG A 916 -7.90 -43.56 2.48
N TYR A 917 -7.36 -43.13 3.62
CA TYR A 917 -8.10 -43.00 4.87
C TYR A 917 -8.06 -41.56 5.36
N VAL A 918 -9.22 -41.03 5.75
CA VAL A 918 -9.34 -39.68 6.34
C VAL A 918 -9.95 -39.84 7.73
N ARG A 919 -9.42 -39.12 8.72
CA ARG A 919 -9.85 -39.17 10.12
C ARG A 919 -10.03 -37.77 10.68
N ILE A 920 -11.15 -37.56 11.36
CA ILE A 920 -11.36 -36.42 12.26
C ILE A 920 -10.95 -36.88 13.65
N TYR A 921 -9.89 -36.28 14.19
CA TYR A 921 -9.31 -36.61 15.49
C TYR A 921 -9.57 -35.45 16.45
N GLY A 922 -10.63 -35.56 17.24
CA GLY A 922 -11.05 -34.58 18.23
C GLY A 922 -10.11 -34.57 19.45
N THR A 923 -9.60 -33.39 19.78
CA THR A 923 -8.69 -33.17 20.92
C THR A 923 -9.31 -32.38 22.05
N THR A 924 -10.33 -31.56 21.79
CA THR A 924 -11.12 -30.87 22.82
C THR A 924 -12.58 -30.70 22.36
N ARG A 925 -13.52 -31.11 23.20
CA ARG A 925 -14.97 -30.90 23.00
C ARG A 925 -15.38 -29.50 23.46
N ALA A 926 -16.36 -28.92 22.77
CA ALA A 926 -16.96 -27.65 23.13
C ALA A 926 -18.07 -27.77 24.20
N THR A 927 -18.55 -28.99 24.46
CA THR A 927 -19.64 -29.26 25.40
C THR A 927 -19.29 -30.43 26.33
N ALA A 928 -20.13 -30.70 27.33
CA ALA A 928 -19.99 -31.86 28.21
C ALA A 928 -20.28 -33.21 27.51
N TYR A 929 -21.02 -33.19 26.40
CA TYR A 929 -21.38 -34.36 25.58
C TYR A 929 -20.22 -34.82 24.69
N GLY A 930 -20.41 -35.87 23.90
CA GLY A 930 -19.40 -36.38 22.95
C GLY A 930 -19.18 -35.45 21.74
N TYR A 931 -18.32 -35.87 20.81
CA TYR A 931 -18.28 -35.31 19.46
C TYR A 931 -19.43 -35.91 18.66
N SER A 932 -20.19 -35.11 17.92
CA SER A 932 -21.25 -35.61 17.06
C SER A 932 -21.33 -34.88 15.71
N LEU A 933 -21.37 -35.67 14.64
CA LEU A 933 -21.38 -35.22 13.25
C LEU A 933 -22.63 -35.77 12.56
N PHE A 934 -23.40 -34.86 11.95
CA PHE A 934 -24.42 -35.19 10.96
C PHE A 934 -23.76 -35.63 9.64
N THR A 935 -22.76 -34.90 9.15
CA THR A 935 -22.00 -35.33 7.96
C THR A 935 -20.48 -35.17 8.08
N PHE A 936 -19.77 -36.09 7.43
CA PHE A 936 -18.32 -36.11 7.22
C PHE A 936 -18.09 -36.46 5.73
N GLU A 937 -17.78 -35.44 4.95
CA GLU A 937 -17.71 -35.48 3.50
C GLU A 937 -16.26 -35.23 3.06
N VAL A 938 -15.82 -35.93 2.01
CA VAL A 938 -14.44 -35.85 1.49
C VAL A 938 -14.51 -35.69 -0.01
N TYR A 939 -13.80 -34.71 -0.57
CA TYR A 939 -13.76 -34.45 -2.01
C TYR A 939 -12.31 -34.47 -2.51
N GLY A 940 -12.14 -34.87 -3.77
CA GLY A 940 -10.84 -35.04 -4.41
C GLY A 940 -10.95 -35.68 -5.79
N SER A 941 -9.80 -36.06 -6.34
CA SER A 941 -9.62 -36.73 -7.65
C SER A 941 -8.84 -38.03 -7.52
#